data_AF-A0A1I0XWQ6-F1
#
_entry.id   AF-A0A1I0XWQ6-F1
#
_cell.length_a   1.000
_cell.length_b   1.000
_cell.length_c   1.000
_cell.angle_alpha   90.00
_cell.angle_beta   90.00
_cell.angle_gamma   90.00
#
_symmetry.space_group_name_H-M   'P 1'
#
loop_
_entity.id
_entity.type
_entity.pdbx_description
1 polymer ?
#
loop_
_entity_poly.entity_id
_entity_poly.type
_entity_poly.pdbx_seq_one_letter_code
_entity_poly.pdbx_strand_id
1 'polypeptide(L)'
;MLRQGDLIGGRYTVVSKVGSGGMSDVYKAKDNKLNRYVAIKVLKPEFSEDEAFVSKFRVEAQSAAGLAHPNIVNVYDVGDEDGIHYIVMELVEGITLKTYIEKKGRLSQKEAISVAIQVAKGIESAHNNHIIHRDIKPQNIIISKEGKVKVTDFGIARAASTNTINSNVMGSVHYISPEQARGGFVDSKSDIYSLGVTLYEMITGHVPFDADTAVSVAIKHIQDEIIPPSEYVPGLPISVEKIILKCTQKSPDRRYKNVTELIADLKHSLINPNEDFVKIIPGVLNDKTLVLSDEDLERIKRGILPEEDEYPQEEYNEGYEESYDENQEEYDDNYEDDYDEDEELYAKEDNEKELNPKLDKAITIGGIIVALVIVGIVIYIILSFAGVLKSTATKDKPSTNISTQEESDKVEMVNIVGKDYEDAKDELNKLGLGIKKIAEEESDVYPEGYVVFQSVSKGEKIKKNTTIEVKVSTGSNKTTVPKVVGMEQNAAFTEIVKAGLNYTTSQEYSDSVPEGCIISCAPGEGETVEKESNVNLVISKGEAPKTTTVPSVVGMNQAEAQSTLSNSLLNLGSVTQEYSDTVAKDLVISQDQTAGATVNQWTNVNIVISLGPEVKTTTVPSLAGMTQAQAEVAITAAGLTVGTVTEVPSDSITEGYVIDQSIASNTTVEEGTTVNFTVSAGQEDSGDDNE
;
A
#
# COMPACT_ATOMS: atom_id res chain seq x y z
N MET A 1 29.12 10.59 0.06
CA MET A 1 28.88 9.75 -1.13
C MET A 1 30.04 8.80 -1.30
N LEU A 2 29.73 7.52 -1.54
CA LEU A 2 30.73 6.48 -1.75
C LEU A 2 31.32 6.57 -3.15
N ARG A 3 32.61 6.23 -3.27
CA ARG A 3 33.38 6.23 -4.50
C ARG A 3 33.70 4.79 -4.90
N GLN A 4 33.98 4.61 -6.20
CA GLN A 4 34.50 3.34 -6.68
C GLN A 4 35.80 2.99 -5.96
N GLY A 5 35.88 1.76 -5.46
CA GLY A 5 37.00 1.26 -4.67
C GLY A 5 36.81 1.36 -3.14
N ASP A 6 35.82 2.11 -2.66
CA ASP A 6 35.53 2.19 -1.23
C ASP A 6 35.13 0.80 -0.69
N LEU A 7 35.58 0.49 0.53
CA LEU A 7 35.31 -0.77 1.21
C LEU A 7 34.27 -0.53 2.30
N ILE A 8 33.19 -1.33 2.29
CA ILE A 8 32.08 -1.28 3.26
C ILE A 8 32.03 -2.60 4.04
N GLY A 9 31.84 -2.52 5.35
CA GLY A 9 31.79 -3.65 6.28
C GLY A 9 33.07 -4.48 6.30
N GLY A 10 34.21 -3.90 5.91
CA GLY A 10 35.46 -4.62 5.64
C GLY A 10 35.34 -5.74 4.60
N ARG A 11 34.24 -5.82 3.83
CA ARG A 11 33.88 -6.98 3.00
C ARG A 11 33.50 -6.62 1.57
N TYR A 12 32.80 -5.52 1.38
CA TYR A 12 32.17 -5.19 0.10
C TYR A 12 32.88 -4.02 -0.56
N THR A 13 33.48 -4.25 -1.73
CA THR A 13 34.15 -3.18 -2.49
C THR A 13 33.19 -2.56 -3.50
N VAL A 14 32.95 -1.25 -3.41
CA VAL A 14 32.09 -0.51 -4.32
C VAL A 14 32.68 -0.50 -5.73
N VAL A 15 31.86 -0.87 -6.72
CA VAL A 15 32.25 -0.92 -8.14
C VAL A 15 31.69 0.28 -8.87
N SER A 16 30.39 0.52 -8.77
CA SER A 16 29.71 1.62 -9.46
C SER A 16 28.37 1.93 -8.78
N LYS A 17 27.90 3.17 -8.90
CA LYS A 17 26.52 3.52 -8.53
C LYS A 17 25.56 2.99 -9.62
N VAL A 18 24.48 2.33 -9.22
CA VAL A 18 23.47 1.75 -10.14
C VAL A 18 22.11 2.44 -10.05
N GLY A 19 21.83 3.13 -8.95
CA GLY A 19 20.58 3.86 -8.76
C GLY A 19 20.69 4.93 -7.68
N SER A 20 19.75 5.87 -7.71
CA SER A 20 19.56 6.87 -6.65
C SER A 20 18.08 7.01 -6.41
N GLY A 21 17.64 6.81 -5.16
CA GLY A 21 16.28 7.04 -4.72
C GLY A 21 16.16 8.32 -3.90
N GLY A 22 15.02 8.52 -3.25
CA GLY A 22 14.84 9.66 -2.34
C GLY A 22 15.75 9.62 -1.13
N MET A 23 15.63 8.56 -0.34
CA MET A 23 16.37 8.41 0.92
C MET A 23 17.72 7.67 0.80
N SER A 24 17.94 6.93 -0.27
CA SER A 24 19.10 6.05 -0.41
C SER A 24 19.70 6.07 -1.81
N ASP A 25 20.96 5.64 -1.90
CA ASP A 25 21.65 5.37 -3.15
C ASP A 25 21.93 3.86 -3.25
N VAL A 26 21.86 3.28 -4.45
CA VAL A 26 22.14 1.86 -4.67
C VAL A 26 23.43 1.73 -5.47
N TYR A 27 24.35 0.90 -4.98
CA TYR A 27 25.66 0.64 -5.57
C TYR A 27 25.83 -0.83 -5.93
N LYS A 28 26.43 -1.12 -7.08
CA LYS A 28 27.01 -2.43 -7.36
C LYS A 28 28.30 -2.55 -6.57
N ALA A 29 28.45 -3.62 -5.81
CA ALA A 29 29.66 -3.92 -5.04
C ALA A 29 30.09 -5.38 -5.26
N LYS A 30 31.36 -5.66 -5.00
CA LYS A 30 31.90 -7.02 -4.98
C LYS A 30 32.03 -7.49 -3.53
N ASP A 31 31.35 -8.57 -3.19
CA ASP A 31 31.57 -9.29 -1.93
C ASP A 31 32.89 -10.06 -2.03
N ASN A 32 33.91 -9.61 -1.31
CA ASN A 32 35.25 -10.21 -1.38
C ASN A 32 35.36 -11.56 -0.66
N LYS A 33 34.42 -11.89 0.24
CA LYS A 33 34.43 -13.19 0.94
C LYS A 33 33.83 -14.29 0.08
N LEU A 34 32.69 -14.01 -0.57
CA LEU A 34 31.98 -14.98 -1.42
C LEU A 34 32.32 -14.85 -2.92
N ASN A 35 33.13 -13.85 -3.29
CA ASN A 35 33.55 -13.55 -4.65
C ASN A 35 32.36 -13.41 -5.64
N ARG A 36 31.32 -12.69 -5.24
CA ARG A 36 30.11 -12.42 -6.04
C ARG A 36 29.79 -10.93 -6.08
N TYR A 37 29.04 -10.50 -7.09
CA TYR A 37 28.51 -9.14 -7.12
C TYR A 37 27.19 -9.05 -6.35
N VAL A 38 27.01 -7.95 -5.63
CA VAL A 38 25.83 -7.64 -4.82
C VAL A 38 25.40 -6.19 -5.08
N ALA A 39 24.14 -5.89 -4.78
CA ALA A 39 23.66 -4.52 -4.69
C ALA A 39 23.73 -4.07 -3.23
N ILE A 40 24.16 -2.85 -2.98
CA ILE A 40 24.22 -2.25 -1.65
C ILE A 40 23.41 -0.96 -1.68
N LYS A 41 22.29 -0.98 -0.97
CA LYS A 41 21.46 0.20 -0.71
C LYS A 41 22.06 0.92 0.48
N VAL A 42 22.40 2.19 0.33
CA VAL A 42 23.08 3.00 1.35
C VAL A 42 22.23 4.22 1.63
N LEU A 43 21.92 4.45 2.90
CA LEU A 43 21.16 5.63 3.32
C LEU A 43 21.98 6.90 3.04
N LYS A 44 21.36 7.93 2.47
CA LYS A 44 22.08 9.18 2.20
C LYS A 44 22.46 9.88 3.52
N PRO A 45 23.59 10.61 3.55
CA PRO A 45 24.06 11.30 4.77
C PRO A 45 23.02 12.26 5.38
N GLU A 46 22.16 12.84 4.55
CA GLU A 46 21.08 13.75 4.97
C GLU A 46 20.03 13.07 5.87
N PHE A 47 19.94 11.73 5.83
CA PHE A 47 18.97 10.93 6.58
C PHE A 47 19.64 10.01 7.62
N SER A 48 20.98 9.94 7.66
CA SER A 48 21.70 9.02 8.56
C SER A 48 21.76 9.49 10.01
N GLU A 49 21.56 10.79 10.28
CA GLU A 49 21.53 11.33 11.64
C GLU A 49 20.14 11.29 12.28
N ASP A 50 19.08 11.06 11.50
CA ASP A 50 17.71 11.00 11.99
C ASP A 50 17.33 9.56 12.35
N GLU A 51 17.22 9.29 13.66
CA GLU A 51 16.86 7.97 14.19
C GLU A 51 15.56 7.41 13.59
N ALA A 52 14.60 8.26 13.21
CA ALA A 52 13.36 7.81 12.61
C ALA A 52 13.58 7.23 11.19
N PHE A 53 14.47 7.84 10.40
CA PHE A 53 14.83 7.33 9.07
C PHE A 53 15.70 6.09 9.16
N VAL A 54 16.67 6.06 10.07
CA VAL A 54 17.53 4.89 10.31
C VAL A 54 16.71 3.69 10.78
N SER A 55 15.79 3.91 11.73
CA SER A 55 14.89 2.87 12.21
C SER A 55 14.04 2.31 11.06
N LYS A 56 13.39 3.16 10.27
CA LYS A 56 12.61 2.74 9.09
C LYS A 56 13.44 1.92 8.09
N PHE A 57 14.66 2.38 7.81
CA PHE A 57 15.58 1.70 6.90
C PHE A 57 15.95 0.30 7.40
N ARG A 58 16.17 0.13 8.71
CA ARG A 58 16.43 -1.18 9.32
C ARG A 58 15.22 -2.10 9.31
N VAL A 59 14.03 -1.59 9.65
CA VAL A 59 12.80 -2.41 9.65
C VAL A 59 12.48 -2.88 8.22
N GLU A 60 12.67 -2.04 7.19
CA GLU A 60 12.49 -2.42 5.78
C GLU A 60 13.36 -3.62 5.42
N ALA A 61 14.62 -3.58 5.80
CA ALA A 61 15.55 -4.68 5.58
C ALA A 61 15.12 -5.96 6.31
N GLN A 62 14.71 -5.84 7.57
CA GLN A 62 14.27 -6.97 8.40
C GLN A 62 13.02 -7.66 7.85
N SER A 63 12.05 -6.88 7.37
CA SER A 63 10.84 -7.45 6.76
C SER A 63 11.14 -8.22 5.48
N ALA A 64 12.15 -7.83 4.70
CA ALA A 64 12.55 -8.55 3.50
C ALA A 64 13.55 -9.71 3.77
N ALA A 65 14.31 -9.67 4.87
CA ALA A 65 15.36 -10.65 5.18
C ALA A 65 14.84 -12.07 5.43
N GLY A 66 13.58 -12.21 5.87
CA GLY A 66 12.93 -13.52 6.06
C GLY A 66 12.35 -14.12 4.77
N LEU A 67 12.39 -13.39 3.65
CA LEU A 67 11.76 -13.82 2.40
C LEU A 67 12.79 -14.41 1.45
N ALA A 68 12.58 -15.67 1.06
CA ALA A 68 13.35 -16.35 0.02
C ALA A 68 12.39 -16.82 -1.08
N HIS A 69 12.35 -16.08 -2.20
CA HIS A 69 11.44 -16.40 -3.30
C HIS A 69 12.02 -15.96 -4.65
N PRO A 70 11.84 -16.72 -5.75
CA PRO A 70 12.36 -16.37 -7.07
C PRO A 70 11.94 -14.97 -7.58
N ASN A 71 10.74 -14.52 -7.20
CA ASN A 71 10.18 -13.21 -7.58
C ASN A 71 10.36 -12.11 -6.52
N ILE A 72 11.18 -12.32 -5.49
CA ILE A 72 11.59 -11.29 -4.52
C ILE A 72 13.11 -11.11 -4.61
N VAL A 73 13.58 -9.87 -4.46
CA VAL A 73 15.00 -9.58 -4.30
C VAL A 73 15.46 -10.01 -2.91
N ASN A 74 16.40 -10.95 -2.85
CA ASN A 74 16.89 -11.45 -1.57
C ASN A 74 17.74 -10.41 -0.84
N VAL A 75 17.51 -10.25 0.47
CA VAL A 75 18.39 -9.47 1.37
C VAL A 75 19.38 -10.42 2.02
N TYR A 76 20.67 -10.10 1.91
CA TYR A 76 21.75 -10.96 2.42
C TYR A 76 22.32 -10.48 3.75
N ASP A 77 22.39 -9.17 3.96
CA ASP A 77 23.08 -8.58 5.11
C ASP A 77 22.58 -7.16 5.38
N VAL A 78 22.71 -6.71 6.62
CA VAL A 78 22.41 -5.33 7.03
C VAL A 78 23.54 -4.87 7.93
N GLY A 79 24.07 -3.68 7.66
CA GLY A 79 25.23 -3.18 8.37
C GLY A 79 25.16 -1.70 8.70
N ASP A 80 26.00 -1.35 9.66
CA ASP A 80 26.22 -0.01 10.17
C ASP A 80 27.71 0.14 10.50
N GLU A 81 28.40 0.98 9.75
CA GLU A 81 29.83 1.23 9.94
C GLU A 81 30.14 2.70 9.68
N ASP A 82 30.83 3.36 10.60
CA ASP A 82 31.24 4.77 10.50
C ASP A 82 30.09 5.74 10.14
N GLY A 83 28.87 5.45 10.64
CA GLY A 83 27.66 6.24 10.35
C GLY A 83 27.05 5.97 8.97
N ILE A 84 27.53 4.94 8.27
CA ILE A 84 26.98 4.48 6.99
C ILE A 84 26.05 3.30 7.27
N HIS A 85 24.75 3.54 7.15
CA HIS A 85 23.74 2.48 7.18
C HIS A 85 23.54 1.89 5.79
N TYR A 86 23.66 0.57 5.67
CA TYR A 86 23.54 -0.12 4.38
C TYR A 86 22.82 -1.47 4.47
N ILE A 87 22.19 -1.85 3.37
CA ILE A 87 21.53 -3.14 3.15
C ILE A 87 22.18 -3.79 1.94
N VAL A 88 22.65 -5.01 2.12
CA VAL A 88 23.25 -5.82 1.05
C VAL A 88 22.18 -6.76 0.52
N MET A 89 21.98 -6.74 -0.79
CA MET A 89 20.92 -7.49 -1.46
C MET A 89 21.41 -8.08 -2.77
N GLU A 90 20.60 -8.99 -3.31
CA GLU A 90 20.80 -9.59 -4.62
C GLU A 90 20.96 -8.52 -5.72
N LEU A 91 22.00 -8.65 -6.54
CA LEU A 91 22.15 -7.81 -7.72
C LEU A 91 21.37 -8.42 -8.88
N VAL A 92 20.23 -7.82 -9.20
CA VAL A 92 19.45 -8.21 -10.39
C VAL A 92 19.94 -7.43 -11.60
N GLU A 93 20.54 -8.12 -12.57
CA GLU A 93 20.93 -7.50 -13.84
C GLU A 93 19.72 -7.32 -14.75
N GLY A 94 19.20 -6.09 -14.84
CA GLY A 94 17.96 -5.80 -15.56
C GLY A 94 17.61 -4.31 -15.62
N ILE A 95 16.35 -4.02 -15.97
CA ILE A 95 15.76 -2.68 -15.91
C ILE A 95 14.48 -2.71 -15.07
N THR A 96 14.07 -1.56 -14.53
CA THR A 96 12.78 -1.47 -13.83
C THR A 96 11.63 -1.64 -14.82
N LEU A 97 10.48 -2.12 -14.33
CA LEU A 97 9.25 -2.21 -15.10
C LEU A 97 8.85 -0.82 -15.62
N LYS A 98 9.10 0.25 -14.85
CA LYS A 98 8.84 1.63 -15.32
C LYS A 98 9.61 1.94 -16.60
N THR A 99 10.92 1.71 -16.61
CA THR A 99 11.76 1.93 -17.81
C THR A 99 11.36 1.01 -18.95
N TYR A 100 10.89 -0.21 -18.65
CA TYR A 100 10.39 -1.12 -19.68
C TYR A 100 9.10 -0.60 -20.34
N ILE A 101 8.14 -0.11 -19.55
CA ILE A 101 6.91 0.54 -20.04
C ILE A 101 7.27 1.77 -20.89
N GLU A 102 8.13 2.66 -20.39
CA GLU A 102 8.55 3.88 -21.11
C GLU A 102 9.19 3.58 -22.48
N LYS A 103 10.00 2.52 -22.58
CA LYS A 103 10.62 2.11 -23.85
C LYS A 103 9.64 1.51 -24.85
N LYS A 104 8.62 0.79 -24.38
CA LYS A 104 7.62 0.15 -25.26
C LYS A 104 6.37 1.01 -25.49
N GLY A 105 6.17 2.05 -24.68
CA GLY A 105 4.91 2.79 -24.55
C GLY A 105 3.87 2.02 -23.73
N ARG A 106 3.60 0.77 -24.10
CA ARG A 106 2.75 -0.19 -23.37
C ARG A 106 3.16 -1.63 -23.68
N LEU A 107 2.76 -2.57 -22.82
CA LEU A 107 3.03 -4.00 -22.98
C LEU A 107 1.88 -4.68 -23.73
N SER A 108 2.17 -5.79 -24.39
CA SER A 108 1.11 -6.68 -24.88
C SER A 108 0.40 -7.34 -23.69
N GLN A 109 -0.84 -7.77 -23.91
CA GLN A 109 -1.65 -8.44 -22.88
C GLN A 109 -0.93 -9.64 -22.26
N LYS A 110 -0.35 -10.51 -23.11
CA LYS A 110 0.41 -11.69 -22.66
C LYS A 110 1.61 -11.32 -21.80
N GLU A 111 2.36 -10.29 -22.21
CA GLU A 111 3.52 -9.82 -21.43
C GLU A 111 3.09 -9.23 -20.09
N ALA A 112 2.07 -8.36 -20.09
CA ALA A 112 1.57 -7.71 -18.88
C ALA A 112 1.04 -8.74 -17.86
N ILE A 113 0.29 -9.74 -18.32
CA ILE A 113 -0.23 -10.82 -17.46
C ILE A 113 0.92 -11.69 -16.94
N SER A 114 1.90 -12.04 -17.78
CA SER A 114 3.08 -12.81 -17.34
C SER A 114 3.88 -12.09 -16.25
N VAL A 115 4.09 -10.78 -16.42
CA VAL A 115 4.74 -9.93 -15.40
C VAL A 115 3.88 -9.87 -14.14
N ALA A 116 2.57 -9.63 -14.27
CA ALA A 116 1.65 -9.55 -13.13
C ALA A 116 1.60 -10.85 -12.32
N ILE A 117 1.59 -12.02 -12.96
CA ILE A 117 1.64 -13.33 -12.27
C ILE A 117 2.93 -13.46 -11.46
N GLN A 118 4.08 -13.10 -12.04
CA GLN A 118 5.36 -13.18 -11.33
C GLN A 118 5.42 -12.23 -10.13
N VAL A 119 4.93 -11.00 -10.28
CA VAL A 119 4.81 -10.04 -9.17
C VAL A 119 3.87 -10.58 -8.10
N ALA A 120 2.70 -11.08 -8.50
CA ALA A 120 1.70 -11.65 -7.58
C ALA A 120 2.27 -12.83 -6.78
N LYS A 121 3.03 -13.75 -7.40
CA LYS A 121 3.71 -14.83 -6.67
C LYS A 121 4.68 -14.32 -5.60
N GLY A 122 5.42 -13.24 -5.90
CA GLY A 122 6.27 -12.58 -4.91
C GLY A 122 5.46 -12.00 -3.75
N ILE A 123 4.37 -11.30 -4.05
CA ILE A 123 3.48 -10.72 -3.03
C ILE A 123 2.82 -11.81 -2.17
N GLU A 124 2.33 -12.89 -2.79
CA GLU A 124 1.73 -14.04 -2.09
C GLU A 124 2.71 -14.65 -1.09
N SER A 125 3.96 -14.88 -1.50
CA SER A 125 5.02 -15.37 -0.61
C SER A 125 5.26 -14.43 0.59
N ALA A 126 5.17 -13.12 0.39
CA ALA A 126 5.29 -12.15 1.48
C ALA A 126 4.07 -12.17 2.41
N HIS A 127 2.86 -12.22 1.86
CA HIS A 127 1.60 -12.25 2.61
C HIS A 127 1.49 -13.51 3.48
N ASN A 128 1.97 -14.65 3.00
CA ASN A 128 2.04 -15.90 3.77
C ASN A 128 2.99 -15.81 4.98
N ASN A 129 3.94 -14.87 4.96
CA ASN A 129 4.81 -14.54 6.08
C ASN A 129 4.34 -13.28 6.84
N HIS A 130 3.07 -12.88 6.67
CA HIS A 130 2.44 -11.71 7.30
C HIS A 130 3.14 -10.37 7.01
N ILE A 131 3.84 -10.29 5.87
CA ILE A 131 4.50 -9.07 5.40
C ILE A 131 3.70 -8.46 4.26
N ILE A 132 3.26 -7.21 4.44
CA ILE A 132 2.56 -6.43 3.40
C ILE A 132 3.58 -5.49 2.76
N HIS A 133 3.58 -5.41 1.43
CA HIS A 133 4.57 -4.61 0.70
C HIS A 133 4.29 -3.10 0.77
N ARG A 134 3.02 -2.66 0.62
CA ARG A 134 2.54 -1.28 0.77
C ARG A 134 3.04 -0.24 -0.24
N ASP A 135 3.87 -0.63 -1.20
CA ASP A 135 4.49 0.28 -2.20
C ASP A 135 4.74 -0.45 -3.53
N ILE A 136 3.76 -1.24 -3.96
CA ILE A 136 3.82 -1.92 -5.26
C ILE A 136 3.69 -0.89 -6.37
N LYS A 137 4.71 -0.77 -7.22
CA LYS A 137 4.75 0.12 -8.37
C LYS A 137 5.82 -0.31 -9.38
N PRO A 138 5.76 0.12 -10.64
CA PRO A 138 6.74 -0.25 -11.67
C PRO A 138 8.20 0.06 -11.36
N GLN A 139 8.49 1.04 -10.50
CA GLN A 139 9.85 1.40 -10.08
C GLN A 139 10.45 0.36 -9.12
N ASN A 140 9.60 -0.33 -8.35
CA ASN A 140 9.99 -1.35 -7.36
C ASN A 140 9.92 -2.77 -7.94
N ILE A 141 9.78 -2.91 -9.26
CA ILE A 141 9.73 -4.17 -9.98
C ILE A 141 10.85 -4.17 -11.01
N ILE A 142 11.71 -5.19 -11.00
CA ILE A 142 12.84 -5.34 -11.91
C ILE A 142 12.60 -6.51 -12.85
N ILE A 143 12.82 -6.29 -14.15
CA ILE A 143 12.84 -7.33 -15.17
C ILE A 143 14.31 -7.61 -15.49
N SER A 144 14.77 -8.82 -15.16
CA SER A 144 16.11 -9.29 -15.46
C SER A 144 16.33 -9.49 -16.96
N LYS A 145 17.58 -9.57 -17.40
CA LYS A 145 17.95 -9.91 -18.79
C LYS A 145 17.41 -11.27 -19.24
N GLU A 146 17.17 -12.19 -18.29
CA GLU A 146 16.60 -13.53 -18.52
C GLU A 146 15.06 -13.52 -18.54
N GLY A 147 14.42 -12.35 -18.41
CA GLY A 147 12.95 -12.23 -18.38
C GLY A 147 12.29 -12.55 -17.04
N LYS A 148 13.05 -12.96 -16.01
CA LYS A 148 12.55 -13.12 -14.63
C LYS A 148 12.22 -11.77 -14.01
N VAL A 149 11.08 -11.69 -13.34
CA VAL A 149 10.60 -10.49 -12.64
C VAL A 149 10.83 -10.61 -11.14
N LYS A 150 11.39 -9.57 -10.52
CA LYS A 150 11.65 -9.51 -9.08
C LYS A 150 11.11 -8.23 -8.46
N VAL A 151 10.45 -8.37 -7.32
CA VAL A 151 9.94 -7.27 -6.49
C VAL A 151 11.00 -6.87 -5.46
N THR A 152 11.19 -5.57 -5.27
CA THR A 152 12.15 -4.97 -4.32
C THR A 152 11.48 -3.89 -3.48
N ASP A 153 12.17 -3.41 -2.45
CA ASP A 153 11.79 -2.22 -1.67
C ASP A 153 10.42 -2.34 -0.97
N PHE A 154 10.31 -3.28 -0.03
CA PHE A 154 9.13 -3.44 0.83
C PHE A 154 8.89 -2.15 1.63
N GLY A 155 7.83 -1.43 1.27
CA GLY A 155 7.56 -0.08 1.71
C GLY A 155 7.10 0.01 3.16
N ILE A 156 8.02 0.26 4.09
CA ILE A 156 7.67 0.58 5.49
C ILE A 156 7.53 2.10 5.70
N ALA A 157 7.93 2.90 4.71
CA ALA A 157 7.95 4.35 4.83
C ALA A 157 6.66 5.05 4.34
N ARG A 158 5.56 4.98 5.12
CA ARG A 158 4.53 6.04 5.11
C ARG A 158 3.94 6.30 6.50
N ALA A 159 4.77 6.88 7.35
CA ALA A 159 4.36 7.99 8.19
C ALA A 159 5.37 9.10 7.91
N ALA A 160 5.09 9.89 6.87
CA ALA A 160 5.66 11.22 6.83
C ALA A 160 4.99 11.97 7.98
N SER A 161 5.79 12.33 8.98
CA SER A 161 5.45 13.47 9.81
C SER A 161 5.03 14.61 8.88
N THR A 162 3.94 15.27 9.24
CA THR A 162 3.06 16.14 8.43
C THR A 162 3.74 17.34 7.73
N ASN A 163 5.07 17.45 7.73
CA ASN A 163 5.79 18.70 7.42
C ASN A 163 6.85 18.64 6.30
N THR A 164 7.05 17.55 5.55
CA THR A 164 7.98 17.61 4.40
C THR A 164 7.58 16.67 3.25
N ILE A 165 6.69 17.15 2.37
CA ILE A 165 6.41 16.49 1.09
C ILE A 165 7.50 16.94 0.10
N ASN A 166 8.63 16.24 0.07
CA ASN A 166 9.62 16.42 -0.99
C ASN A 166 9.11 15.79 -2.29
N SER A 167 9.56 16.33 -3.43
CA SER A 167 9.22 15.99 -4.82
C SER A 167 9.29 14.50 -5.20
N ASN A 168 9.94 13.65 -4.39
CA ASN A 168 9.97 12.19 -4.60
C ASN A 168 8.71 11.44 -4.13
N VAL A 169 7.82 12.10 -3.37
CA VAL A 169 6.49 11.55 -3.04
C VAL A 169 5.57 11.53 -4.27
N MET A 170 5.85 12.39 -5.26
CA MET A 170 5.01 12.62 -6.43
C MET A 170 4.83 11.38 -7.32
N GLY A 171 5.80 10.47 -7.39
CA GLY A 171 5.70 9.25 -8.22
C GLY A 171 5.10 8.02 -7.52
N SER A 172 4.93 8.06 -6.19
CA SER A 172 4.39 6.91 -5.42
C SER A 172 2.90 7.04 -5.15
N VAL A 173 2.34 8.24 -5.26
CA VAL A 173 0.90 8.47 -5.02
C VAL A 173 0.01 7.92 -6.14
N HIS A 174 0.53 7.75 -7.35
CA HIS A 174 -0.22 7.19 -8.48
C HIS A 174 -0.61 5.72 -8.33
N TYR A 175 -0.05 5.01 -7.34
CA TYR A 175 -0.31 3.58 -7.10
C TYR A 175 -0.90 3.34 -5.70
N ILE A 176 -1.23 4.42 -4.98
CA ILE A 176 -1.71 4.34 -3.60
C ILE A 176 -3.10 3.70 -3.53
N SER A 177 -3.36 2.83 -2.56
CA SER A 177 -4.70 2.34 -2.33
C SER A 177 -5.61 3.41 -1.69
N PRO A 178 -6.94 3.35 -1.87
CA PRO A 178 -7.88 4.29 -1.27
C PRO A 178 -7.76 4.35 0.26
N GLU A 179 -7.57 3.20 0.92
CA GLU A 179 -7.37 3.12 2.36
C GLU A 179 -6.03 3.74 2.81
N GLN A 180 -4.95 3.55 2.03
CA GLN A 180 -3.69 4.24 2.28
C GLN A 180 -3.81 5.76 2.10
N ALA A 181 -4.57 6.22 1.11
CA ALA A 181 -4.83 7.64 0.86
C ALA A 181 -5.64 8.30 1.99
N ARG A 182 -6.57 7.56 2.60
CA ARG A 182 -7.35 8.01 3.77
C ARG A 182 -6.56 7.93 5.08
N GLY A 183 -5.38 7.30 5.09
CA GLY A 183 -4.65 6.98 6.33
C GLY A 183 -5.34 5.90 7.18
N GLY A 184 -6.19 5.08 6.55
CA GLY A 184 -6.88 3.96 7.19
C GLY A 184 -5.99 2.72 7.37
N PHE A 185 -6.58 1.63 7.86
CA PHE A 185 -5.86 0.37 8.03
C PHE A 185 -5.46 -0.24 6.67
N VAL A 186 -4.21 -0.65 6.55
CA VAL A 186 -3.60 -1.20 5.33
C VAL A 186 -3.41 -2.70 5.51
N ASP A 187 -4.07 -3.50 4.69
CA ASP A 187 -4.00 -4.96 4.69
C ASP A 187 -3.38 -5.50 3.38
N SER A 188 -3.37 -6.83 3.21
CA SER A 188 -2.89 -7.47 1.97
C SER A 188 -3.65 -7.04 0.72
N LYS A 189 -4.92 -6.58 0.84
CA LYS A 189 -5.71 -6.15 -0.31
C LYS A 189 -5.29 -4.77 -0.82
N SER A 190 -4.51 -4.01 -0.05
CA SER A 190 -3.86 -2.80 -0.54
C SER A 190 -2.83 -3.10 -1.62
N ASP A 191 -2.03 -4.17 -1.45
CA ASP A 191 -1.07 -4.60 -2.49
C ASP A 191 -1.76 -5.08 -3.76
N ILE A 192 -2.91 -5.74 -3.63
CA ILE A 192 -3.77 -6.17 -4.75
C ILE A 192 -4.24 -4.95 -5.56
N TYR A 193 -4.66 -3.88 -4.88
CA TYR A 193 -5.06 -2.63 -5.54
C TYR A 193 -3.90 -2.02 -6.32
N SER A 194 -2.75 -1.85 -5.68
CA SER A 194 -1.55 -1.26 -6.31
C SER A 194 -1.02 -2.10 -7.47
N LEU A 195 -1.13 -3.43 -7.39
CA LEU A 195 -0.85 -4.32 -8.53
C LEU A 195 -1.88 -4.13 -9.67
N GLY A 196 -3.16 -3.94 -9.34
CA GLY A 196 -4.19 -3.59 -10.32
C GLY A 196 -3.88 -2.29 -11.08
N VAL A 197 -3.43 -1.26 -10.36
CA VAL A 197 -2.97 0.01 -10.96
C VAL A 197 -1.72 -0.18 -11.81
N THR A 198 -0.77 -0.99 -11.35
CA THR A 198 0.44 -1.35 -12.11
C THR A 198 0.08 -2.08 -13.40
N LEU A 199 -0.87 -3.02 -13.34
CA LEU A 199 -1.37 -3.76 -14.51
C LEU A 199 -2.11 -2.84 -15.49
N TYR A 200 -2.89 -1.89 -14.97
CA TYR A 200 -3.53 -0.85 -15.77
C TYR A 200 -2.49 -0.09 -16.60
N GLU A 201 -1.44 0.44 -15.97
CA GLU A 201 -0.39 1.18 -16.67
C GLU A 201 0.40 0.31 -17.66
N MET A 202 0.68 -0.95 -17.32
CA MET A 202 1.32 -1.87 -18.26
C MET A 202 0.53 -2.02 -19.55
N ILE A 203 -0.81 -2.10 -19.46
CA ILE A 203 -1.70 -2.32 -20.61
C ILE A 203 -1.95 -1.02 -21.39
N THR A 204 -2.24 0.08 -20.69
CA THR A 204 -2.69 1.33 -21.33
C THR A 204 -1.51 2.27 -21.64
N GLY A 205 -0.36 2.10 -20.98
CA GLY A 205 0.77 3.01 -21.02
C GLY A 205 0.64 4.23 -20.12
N HIS A 206 -0.47 4.37 -19.39
CA HIS A 206 -0.78 5.53 -18.56
C HIS A 206 -1.38 5.07 -17.22
N VAL A 207 -1.15 5.83 -16.16
CA VAL A 207 -1.79 5.58 -14.86
C VAL A 207 -3.28 5.95 -14.93
N PRO A 208 -4.15 5.27 -14.14
CA PRO A 208 -5.60 5.52 -14.18
C PRO A 208 -5.99 6.90 -13.63
N PHE A 209 -5.19 7.45 -12.72
CA PHE A 209 -5.41 8.77 -12.14
C PHE A 209 -4.12 9.57 -12.18
N ASP A 210 -4.19 10.77 -12.75
CA ASP A 210 -3.09 11.74 -12.77
C ASP A 210 -3.60 13.16 -12.50
N ALA A 211 -2.79 14.00 -11.87
CA ALA A 211 -3.13 15.37 -11.51
C ALA A 211 -1.87 16.18 -11.14
N ASP A 212 -1.99 17.50 -11.11
CA ASP A 212 -0.86 18.42 -10.85
C ASP A 212 -0.26 18.26 -9.45
N THR A 213 -1.04 17.81 -8.48
CA THR A 213 -0.59 17.64 -7.09
C THR A 213 -0.77 16.22 -6.60
N ALA A 214 0.14 15.79 -5.72
CA ALA A 214 0.12 14.45 -5.15
C ALA A 214 -1.14 14.19 -4.30
N VAL A 215 -1.69 15.23 -3.67
CA VAL A 215 -2.94 15.17 -2.91
C VAL A 215 -4.11 14.96 -3.86
N SER A 216 -4.16 15.69 -4.98
CA SER A 216 -5.20 15.52 -6.00
C SER A 216 -5.20 14.09 -6.55
N VAL A 217 -4.03 13.51 -6.85
CA VAL A 217 -3.93 12.10 -7.29
C VAL A 217 -4.50 11.15 -6.22
N ALA A 218 -4.14 11.34 -4.95
CA ALA A 218 -4.65 10.52 -3.85
C ALA A 218 -6.19 10.63 -3.69
N ILE A 219 -6.76 11.83 -3.87
CA ILE A 219 -8.22 12.04 -3.84
C ILE A 219 -8.90 11.29 -4.99
N LYS A 220 -8.33 11.30 -6.20
CA LYS A 220 -8.87 10.51 -7.33
C LYS A 220 -8.89 9.01 -7.04
N HIS A 221 -7.85 8.48 -6.38
CA HIS A 221 -7.87 7.09 -5.90
C HIS A 221 -9.01 6.81 -4.92
N ILE A 222 -9.44 7.79 -4.13
CA ILE A 222 -10.55 7.66 -3.17
C ILE A 222 -11.92 7.76 -3.86
N GLN A 223 -12.08 8.70 -4.79
CA GLN A 223 -13.40 9.17 -5.25
C GLN A 223 -13.70 8.81 -6.72
N ASP A 224 -12.76 9.08 -7.63
CA ASP A 224 -12.99 8.97 -9.08
C ASP A 224 -13.10 7.51 -9.53
N GLU A 225 -13.94 7.21 -10.50
CA GLU A 225 -13.95 5.89 -11.14
C GLU A 225 -12.83 5.77 -12.16
N ILE A 226 -12.23 4.57 -12.26
CA ILE A 226 -11.21 4.29 -13.26
C ILE A 226 -11.88 4.22 -14.63
N ILE A 227 -11.31 4.94 -15.60
CA ILE A 227 -11.70 4.80 -17.01
C ILE A 227 -11.34 3.38 -17.45
N PRO A 228 -12.29 2.58 -17.98
CA PRO A 228 -12.03 1.21 -18.39
C PRO A 228 -10.83 1.11 -19.36
N PRO A 229 -9.88 0.18 -19.15
CA PRO A 229 -8.73 0.02 -20.03
C PRO A 229 -9.06 -0.15 -21.52
N SER A 230 -10.22 -0.73 -21.85
CA SER A 230 -10.70 -0.90 -23.23
C SER A 230 -10.95 0.42 -23.97
N GLU A 231 -11.19 1.52 -23.25
CA GLU A 231 -11.31 2.87 -23.84
C GLU A 231 -9.97 3.34 -24.44
N TYR A 232 -8.86 2.96 -23.81
CA TYR A 232 -7.51 3.27 -24.31
C TYR A 232 -6.95 2.20 -25.25
N VAL A 233 -7.38 0.95 -25.07
CA VAL A 233 -6.91 -0.21 -25.83
C VAL A 233 -8.10 -0.96 -26.42
N PRO A 234 -8.63 -0.51 -27.58
CA PRO A 234 -9.70 -1.22 -28.27
C PRO A 234 -9.31 -2.67 -28.57
N GLY A 235 -10.19 -3.62 -28.27
CA GLY A 235 -9.94 -5.05 -28.42
C GLY A 235 -9.20 -5.69 -27.25
N LEU A 236 -9.10 -5.03 -26.10
CA LEU A 236 -8.69 -5.67 -24.85
C LEU A 236 -9.69 -6.77 -24.46
N PRO A 237 -9.24 -8.00 -24.17
CA PRO A 237 -10.13 -9.06 -23.73
C PRO A 237 -10.82 -8.73 -22.41
N ILE A 238 -12.09 -9.10 -22.33
CA ILE A 238 -12.96 -8.76 -21.19
C ILE A 238 -12.43 -9.30 -19.86
N SER A 239 -11.80 -10.48 -19.85
CA SER A 239 -11.23 -11.05 -18.63
C SER A 239 -10.15 -10.13 -18.03
N VAL A 240 -9.24 -9.62 -18.87
CA VAL A 240 -8.12 -8.76 -18.43
C VAL A 240 -8.64 -7.44 -17.89
N GLU A 241 -9.61 -6.83 -18.58
CA GLU A 241 -10.27 -5.61 -18.11
C GLU A 241 -10.94 -5.83 -16.75
N LYS A 242 -11.71 -6.90 -16.59
CA LYS A 242 -12.40 -7.16 -15.32
C LYS A 242 -11.46 -7.51 -14.18
N ILE A 243 -10.34 -8.20 -14.43
CA ILE A 243 -9.30 -8.42 -13.41
C ILE A 243 -8.77 -7.07 -12.91
N ILE A 244 -8.43 -6.15 -13.83
CA ILE A 244 -7.96 -4.81 -13.48
C ILE A 244 -9.02 -4.09 -12.64
N LEU A 245 -10.26 -4.02 -13.13
CA LEU A 245 -11.37 -3.32 -12.46
C LEU A 245 -11.73 -3.92 -11.09
N LYS A 246 -11.59 -5.24 -10.92
CA LYS A 246 -11.81 -5.93 -9.64
C LYS A 246 -10.69 -5.63 -8.65
N CYS A 247 -9.43 -5.64 -9.09
CA CYS A 247 -8.30 -5.24 -8.25
C CYS A 247 -8.44 -3.80 -7.76
N THR A 248 -8.94 -2.91 -8.62
CA THR A 248 -9.03 -1.48 -8.34
C THR A 248 -10.36 -1.03 -7.73
N GLN A 249 -11.16 -1.95 -7.17
CA GLN A 249 -12.36 -1.59 -6.42
C GLN A 249 -12.00 -0.72 -5.20
N LYS A 250 -12.84 0.29 -4.94
CA LYS A 250 -12.58 1.26 -3.86
C LYS A 250 -12.63 0.61 -2.48
N SER A 251 -13.62 -0.26 -2.25
CA SER A 251 -13.71 -1.07 -1.04
C SER A 251 -12.76 -2.28 -1.14
N PRO A 252 -11.87 -2.50 -0.14
CA PRO A 252 -11.02 -3.68 -0.09
C PRO A 252 -11.81 -5.00 -0.19
N ASP A 253 -12.98 -5.09 0.45
CA ASP A 253 -13.79 -6.32 0.48
C ASP A 253 -14.44 -6.67 -0.87
N ARG A 254 -14.43 -5.73 -1.83
CA ARG A 254 -14.88 -5.98 -3.21
C ARG A 254 -13.75 -6.41 -4.14
N ARG A 255 -12.51 -6.44 -3.66
CA ARG A 255 -11.34 -6.95 -4.40
C ARG A 255 -11.25 -8.47 -4.24
N TYR A 256 -10.17 -9.04 -4.76
CA TYR A 256 -9.82 -10.43 -4.45
C TYR A 256 -9.58 -10.63 -2.96
N LYS A 257 -10.00 -11.77 -2.41
CA LYS A 257 -9.84 -12.08 -0.98
C LYS A 257 -8.37 -12.18 -0.61
N ASN A 258 -7.57 -12.74 -1.50
CA ASN A 258 -6.13 -12.95 -1.38
C ASN A 258 -5.47 -12.96 -2.77
N VAL A 259 -4.15 -12.99 -2.80
CA VAL A 259 -3.36 -12.96 -4.04
C VAL A 259 -3.47 -14.27 -4.82
N THR A 260 -3.72 -15.41 -4.15
CA THR A 260 -3.94 -16.72 -4.78
C THR A 260 -5.11 -16.69 -5.76
N GLU A 261 -6.25 -16.11 -5.36
CA GLU A 261 -7.42 -15.93 -6.24
C GLU A 261 -7.09 -15.04 -7.44
N LEU A 262 -6.31 -13.97 -7.25
CA LEU A 262 -5.85 -13.12 -8.35
C LEU A 262 -4.95 -13.88 -9.33
N ILE A 263 -4.02 -14.70 -8.83
CA ILE A 263 -3.13 -15.52 -9.67
C ILE A 263 -3.96 -16.51 -10.51
N ALA A 264 -4.99 -17.13 -9.92
CA ALA A 264 -5.87 -18.05 -10.62
C ALA A 264 -6.58 -17.37 -11.81
N ASP A 265 -7.18 -16.21 -11.57
CA ASP A 265 -7.86 -15.43 -12.63
C ASP A 265 -6.88 -14.93 -13.71
N LEU A 266 -5.68 -14.46 -13.31
CA LEU A 266 -4.64 -14.06 -14.27
C LEU A 266 -4.22 -15.23 -15.16
N LYS A 267 -3.99 -16.42 -14.60
CA LYS A 267 -3.69 -17.63 -15.38
C LYS A 267 -4.84 -18.01 -16.29
N HIS A 268 -6.07 -17.97 -15.79
CA HIS A 268 -7.26 -18.29 -16.58
C HIS A 268 -7.41 -17.33 -17.78
N SER A 269 -7.10 -16.04 -17.60
CA SER A 269 -7.14 -15.04 -18.69
C SER A 269 -6.13 -15.31 -19.82
N LEU A 270 -5.05 -16.07 -19.58
CA LEU A 270 -4.13 -16.50 -20.63
C LEU A 270 -4.72 -17.60 -21.53
N ILE A 271 -5.62 -18.42 -20.97
CA ILE A 271 -6.25 -19.55 -21.65
C ILE A 271 -7.55 -19.09 -22.33
N ASN A 272 -8.43 -18.43 -21.58
CA ASN A 272 -9.76 -17.99 -22.00
C ASN A 272 -9.89 -16.44 -21.92
N PRO A 273 -9.15 -15.67 -22.74
CA PRO A 273 -9.08 -14.22 -22.60
C PRO A 273 -10.44 -13.52 -22.83
N ASN A 274 -11.29 -14.06 -23.69
CA ASN A 274 -12.57 -13.44 -24.05
C ASN A 274 -13.76 -13.94 -23.20
N GLU A 275 -13.52 -14.84 -22.26
CA GLU A 275 -14.57 -15.34 -21.38
C GLU A 275 -14.80 -14.38 -20.20
N ASP A 276 -16.06 -14.19 -19.84
CA ASP A 276 -16.48 -13.37 -18.72
C ASP A 276 -16.65 -14.20 -17.43
N PHE A 277 -15.52 -14.68 -16.89
CA PHE A 277 -15.51 -15.46 -15.64
C PHE A 277 -15.33 -14.59 -14.38
N VAL A 278 -14.89 -13.35 -14.53
CA VAL A 278 -14.59 -12.46 -13.39
C VAL A 278 -15.87 -11.78 -12.93
N LYS A 279 -16.41 -12.25 -11.80
CA LYS A 279 -17.59 -11.65 -11.19
C LYS A 279 -17.20 -10.42 -10.37
N ILE A 280 -17.65 -9.25 -10.82
CA ILE A 280 -17.65 -8.00 -10.04
C ILE A 280 -19.09 -7.80 -9.58
N ILE A 281 -19.34 -7.86 -8.27
CA ILE A 281 -20.68 -7.59 -7.72
C ILE A 281 -20.97 -6.11 -8.02
N PRO A 282 -21.99 -5.79 -8.84
CA PRO A 282 -22.35 -4.41 -9.11
C PRO A 282 -22.66 -3.72 -7.78
N GLY A 283 -21.98 -2.59 -7.53
CA GLY A 283 -22.34 -1.76 -6.40
C GLY A 283 -23.79 -1.35 -6.53
N VAL A 284 -24.59 -1.54 -5.48
CA VAL A 284 -25.84 -0.81 -5.31
C VAL A 284 -25.49 0.66 -5.50
N LEU A 285 -26.01 1.26 -6.57
CA LEU A 285 -25.95 2.68 -6.82
C LEU A 285 -26.51 3.42 -5.60
N ASN A 286 -25.68 4.28 -5.03
CA ASN A 286 -25.94 5.23 -3.95
C ASN A 286 -25.98 4.69 -2.51
N ASP A 287 -25.17 5.36 -1.68
CA ASP A 287 -25.40 5.68 -0.27
C ASP A 287 -26.76 6.37 -0.05
N LYS A 288 -27.85 5.64 -0.27
CA LYS A 288 -29.15 5.99 0.29
C LYS A 288 -29.53 4.89 1.26
N THR A 289 -29.51 5.23 2.54
CA THR A 289 -30.18 4.51 3.61
C THR A 289 -31.53 3.99 3.11
N LEU A 290 -31.65 2.68 2.93
CA LEU A 290 -32.94 2.05 2.73
C LEU A 290 -33.66 2.15 4.07
N VAL A 291 -34.73 2.95 4.10
CA VAL A 291 -35.75 2.83 5.16
C VAL A 291 -36.35 1.44 4.96
N LEU A 292 -35.99 0.48 5.84
CA LEU A 292 -36.68 -0.79 5.90
C LEU A 292 -38.17 -0.49 6.12
N SER A 293 -39.04 -1.11 5.32
CA SER A 293 -40.46 -1.05 5.60
C SER A 293 -40.75 -1.78 6.92
N ASP A 294 -41.79 -1.36 7.65
CA ASP A 294 -42.21 -2.05 8.88
C ASP A 294 -42.50 -3.54 8.63
N GLU A 295 -42.83 -3.90 7.38
CA GLU A 295 -43.08 -5.26 6.94
C GLU A 295 -41.78 -6.10 6.82
N ASP A 296 -40.66 -5.49 6.40
CA ASP A 296 -39.35 -6.15 6.33
C ASP A 296 -38.72 -6.33 7.73
N LEU A 297 -38.96 -5.39 8.64
CA LEU A 297 -38.57 -5.48 10.05
C LEU A 297 -39.35 -6.58 10.81
N GLU A 298 -40.63 -6.78 10.50
CA GLU A 298 -41.45 -7.87 11.05
C GLU A 298 -41.03 -9.24 10.52
N ARG A 299 -40.60 -9.34 9.26
CA ARG A 299 -40.14 -10.60 8.65
C ARG A 299 -38.82 -11.11 9.26
N ILE A 300 -37.89 -10.20 9.54
CA ILE A 300 -36.61 -10.54 10.20
C ILE A 300 -36.83 -10.96 11.66
N LYS A 301 -37.76 -10.32 12.38
CA LYS A 301 -38.12 -10.72 13.76
C LYS A 301 -38.73 -12.11 13.88
N ARG A 302 -39.28 -12.68 12.79
CA ARG A 302 -39.89 -14.02 12.79
C ARG A 302 -38.95 -15.15 12.34
N GLY A 303 -37.69 -14.84 11.99
CA GLY A 303 -36.65 -15.86 11.74
C GLY A 303 -36.87 -16.73 10.49
N ILE A 304 -37.60 -16.24 9.48
CA ILE A 304 -37.84 -16.96 8.23
C ILE A 304 -36.94 -16.34 7.15
N LEU A 305 -35.91 -17.08 6.73
CA LEU A 305 -35.09 -16.76 5.56
C LEU A 305 -35.91 -16.97 4.28
N PRO A 306 -35.80 -16.10 3.25
CA PRO A 306 -36.55 -16.26 2.01
C PRO A 306 -36.04 -17.47 1.20
N GLU A 307 -36.98 -18.28 0.72
CA GLU A 307 -36.79 -19.35 -0.27
C GLU A 307 -36.34 -18.79 -1.63
N GLU A 308 -35.44 -19.53 -2.29
CA GLU A 308 -35.03 -19.32 -3.68
C GLU A 308 -36.18 -19.70 -4.63
N ASP A 309 -36.63 -18.78 -5.48
CA ASP A 309 -37.54 -19.11 -6.58
C ASP A 309 -36.75 -19.70 -7.77
N GLU A 310 -37.09 -20.95 -8.10
CA GLU A 310 -36.76 -21.78 -9.27
C GLU A 310 -36.93 -21.11 -10.64
N TYR A 311 -36.10 -21.50 -11.63
CA TYR A 311 -36.48 -22.03 -12.97
C TYR A 311 -35.22 -22.61 -13.67
N PRO A 312 -35.33 -23.59 -14.60
CA PRO A 312 -35.84 -24.96 -14.49
C PRO A 312 -34.75 -26.03 -14.78
N GLN A 313 -34.95 -27.24 -14.24
CA GLN A 313 -34.12 -28.43 -14.48
C GLN A 313 -34.30 -29.02 -15.90
N GLU A 314 -33.21 -29.43 -16.53
CA GLU A 314 -33.21 -30.58 -17.46
C GLU A 314 -32.43 -31.74 -16.81
N GLU A 315 -33.13 -32.87 -16.70
CA GLU A 315 -32.71 -34.17 -16.17
C GLU A 315 -31.49 -34.75 -16.93
N TYR A 316 -30.57 -35.44 -16.23
CA TYR A 316 -30.67 -36.90 -16.11
C TYR A 316 -29.54 -37.50 -15.25
N ASN A 317 -30.04 -38.27 -14.27
CA ASN A 317 -29.59 -39.57 -13.77
C ASN A 317 -28.55 -39.69 -12.64
N GLU A 318 -29.13 -39.97 -11.48
CA GLU A 318 -28.62 -40.69 -10.32
C GLU A 318 -27.98 -42.05 -10.67
N GLY A 319 -27.02 -42.44 -9.81
CA GLY A 319 -26.52 -43.80 -9.76
C GLY A 319 -25.55 -44.04 -8.60
N TYR A 320 -26.13 -44.32 -7.42
CA TYR A 320 -25.61 -45.19 -6.34
C TYR A 320 -24.66 -44.64 -5.26
N GLU A 321 -25.28 -44.47 -4.09
CA GLU A 321 -24.93 -44.81 -2.69
C GLU A 321 -23.52 -45.24 -2.24
N GLU A 322 -23.16 -44.65 -1.09
CA GLU A 322 -22.47 -45.17 0.11
C GLU A 322 -21.17 -46.00 -0.03
N SER A 323 -20.10 -45.51 0.59
CA SER A 323 -19.65 -46.00 1.91
C SER A 323 -18.30 -45.37 2.30
N TYR A 324 -18.19 -45.00 3.58
CA TYR A 324 -16.91 -44.65 4.20
C TYR A 324 -16.08 -45.92 4.37
N ASP A 325 -14.86 -45.91 3.85
CA ASP A 325 -13.81 -46.82 4.31
C ASP A 325 -12.58 -45.99 4.67
N GLU A 326 -12.22 -46.05 5.95
CA GLU A 326 -10.95 -45.57 6.48
C GLU A 326 -9.87 -46.52 5.98
N ASN A 327 -9.01 -46.08 5.06
CA ASN A 327 -7.65 -46.60 5.00
C ASN A 327 -6.64 -45.49 4.72
N GLN A 328 -5.72 -45.44 5.66
CA GLN A 328 -4.52 -44.64 5.77
C GLN A 328 -3.51 -45.09 4.69
N GLU A 329 -3.20 -44.22 3.71
CA GLU A 329 -1.96 -44.34 2.93
C GLU A 329 -1.35 -42.94 2.72
N GLU A 330 -0.10 -42.82 3.15
CA GLU A 330 0.84 -41.77 2.79
C GLU A 330 0.95 -41.67 1.27
N TYR A 331 0.91 -40.45 0.73
CA TYR A 331 1.45 -40.16 -0.59
C TYR A 331 2.65 -39.23 -0.40
N ASP A 332 3.82 -39.85 -0.30
CA ASP A 332 5.08 -39.31 -0.79
C ASP A 332 5.13 -39.63 -2.30
N ASP A 333 5.26 -38.60 -3.14
CA ASP A 333 6.19 -38.59 -4.28
C ASP A 333 5.95 -37.37 -5.20
N ASN A 334 7.03 -36.61 -5.36
CA ASN A 334 7.58 -36.15 -6.64
C ASN A 334 6.60 -35.86 -7.80
N TYR A 335 6.49 -34.57 -8.12
CA TYR A 335 6.52 -34.14 -9.52
C TYR A 335 7.76 -33.28 -9.74
N GLU A 336 8.82 -33.96 -10.18
CA GLU A 336 9.97 -33.36 -10.85
C GLU A 336 9.54 -32.64 -12.14
N ASP A 337 10.36 -31.65 -12.47
CA ASP A 337 10.37 -30.86 -13.69
C ASP A 337 10.29 -31.72 -14.96
N ASP A 338 9.45 -31.30 -15.91
CA ASP A 338 9.61 -31.62 -17.34
C ASP A 338 8.91 -30.54 -18.18
N TYR A 339 9.66 -29.49 -18.50
CA TYR A 339 9.51 -28.76 -19.77
C TYR A 339 10.91 -28.37 -20.24
N ASP A 340 11.61 -29.37 -20.78
CA ASP A 340 12.81 -29.16 -21.59
C ASP A 340 12.47 -28.50 -22.94
N GLU A 341 13.33 -27.53 -23.28
CA GLU A 341 13.86 -27.18 -24.61
C GLU A 341 12.97 -27.37 -25.85
N ASP A 342 12.47 -26.25 -26.36
CA ASP A 342 12.49 -25.96 -27.81
C ASP A 342 13.00 -24.53 -28.00
N GLU A 343 14.33 -24.41 -27.93
CA GLU A 343 15.11 -23.21 -28.22
C GLU A 343 15.75 -23.39 -29.61
N GLU A 344 15.15 -22.83 -30.68
CA GLU A 344 15.88 -22.32 -31.88
C GLU A 344 14.98 -21.58 -32.90
N LEU A 345 15.60 -20.62 -33.61
CA LEU A 345 15.09 -19.61 -34.58
C LEU A 345 14.38 -18.39 -33.95
N TYR A 346 14.92 -17.17 -33.93
CA TYR A 346 15.62 -16.47 -35.03
C TYR A 346 16.77 -15.59 -34.51
N ALA A 347 17.95 -15.74 -35.12
CA ALA A 347 19.00 -14.74 -35.14
C ALA A 347 19.15 -14.16 -36.56
N LYS A 348 19.34 -12.83 -36.61
CA LYS A 348 19.83 -11.98 -37.70
C LYS A 348 18.84 -11.52 -38.78
N GLU A 349 18.55 -10.22 -38.75
CA GLU A 349 18.91 -9.35 -39.89
C GLU A 349 19.61 -8.09 -39.36
N ASP A 350 20.89 -7.98 -39.72
CA ASP A 350 21.67 -6.77 -39.65
C ASP A 350 21.07 -5.73 -40.62
N ASN A 351 20.92 -4.49 -40.15
CA ASN A 351 20.96 -3.34 -41.04
C ASN A 351 21.75 -2.21 -40.36
N GLU A 352 23.07 -2.31 -40.53
CA GLU A 352 23.93 -1.14 -40.52
C GLU A 352 23.41 -0.13 -41.56
N LYS A 353 23.08 1.07 -41.11
CA LYS A 353 23.22 2.26 -41.95
C LYS A 353 24.09 3.26 -41.21
N GLU A 354 25.36 3.26 -41.58
CA GLU A 354 26.29 4.34 -41.32
C GLU A 354 25.78 5.66 -41.91
N LEU A 355 25.81 6.69 -41.06
CA LEU A 355 25.99 8.13 -41.27
C LEU A 355 25.75 8.77 -42.65
N ASN A 356 24.87 9.80 -42.66
CA ASN A 356 24.96 10.92 -43.61
C ASN A 356 25.24 12.24 -42.85
N PRO A 357 26.43 12.87 -43.00
CA PRO A 357 26.84 14.05 -42.24
C PRO A 357 26.51 15.34 -43.00
N LYS A 358 25.24 15.79 -42.97
CA LYS A 358 24.86 17.14 -43.40
C LYS A 358 23.68 17.69 -42.61
N LEU A 359 23.91 18.03 -41.34
CA LEU A 359 23.09 19.02 -40.65
C LEU A 359 23.89 19.82 -39.62
N ASP A 360 25.09 20.26 -40.01
CA ASP A 360 25.98 21.03 -39.11
C ASP A 360 26.60 22.26 -39.79
N LYS A 361 25.81 22.95 -40.62
CA LYS A 361 26.15 24.27 -41.19
C LYS A 361 24.97 25.25 -41.28
N ALA A 362 23.98 25.12 -40.40
CA ALA A 362 22.83 26.05 -40.33
C ALA A 362 22.91 27.04 -39.15
N ILE A 363 23.77 26.79 -38.15
CA ILE A 363 23.81 27.60 -36.91
C ILE A 363 24.85 28.74 -36.97
N THR A 364 25.81 28.71 -37.91
CA THR A 364 26.89 29.72 -37.98
C THR A 364 26.61 30.91 -38.91
N ILE A 365 25.58 30.84 -39.76
CA ILE A 365 25.18 31.96 -40.66
C ILE A 365 24.13 32.86 -40.00
N GLY A 366 23.29 32.31 -39.10
CA GLY A 366 22.30 33.09 -38.35
C GLY A 366 22.92 34.05 -37.32
N GLY A 367 24.07 33.69 -36.73
CA GLY A 367 24.76 34.52 -35.74
C GLY A 367 25.34 35.83 -36.30
N ILE A 368 25.75 35.84 -37.57
CA ILE A 368 26.35 37.03 -38.22
C ILE A 368 25.27 38.08 -38.50
N ILE A 369 24.05 37.65 -38.84
CA ILE A 369 22.92 38.56 -39.12
C ILE A 369 22.41 39.21 -37.83
N VAL A 370 22.33 38.45 -36.73
CA VAL A 370 21.91 38.98 -35.42
C VAL A 370 22.96 39.94 -34.84
N ALA A 371 24.25 39.66 -35.01
CA ALA A 371 25.32 40.57 -34.59
C ALA A 371 25.34 41.89 -35.39
N LEU A 372 25.06 41.86 -36.70
CA LEU A 372 24.98 43.08 -37.53
C LEU A 372 23.77 43.95 -37.17
N VAL A 373 22.64 43.33 -36.79
CA VAL A 373 21.44 44.06 -36.31
C VAL A 373 21.71 44.72 -34.96
N ILE A 374 22.41 44.04 -34.04
CA ILE A 374 22.75 44.61 -32.73
C ILE A 374 23.75 45.77 -32.89
N VAL A 375 24.75 45.66 -33.77
CA VAL A 375 25.69 46.76 -34.05
C VAL A 375 24.99 47.96 -34.70
N GLY A 376 24.02 47.72 -35.58
CA GLY A 376 23.18 48.78 -36.17
C GLY A 376 22.33 49.52 -35.14
N ILE A 377 21.75 48.80 -34.18
CA ILE A 377 20.97 49.38 -33.08
C ILE A 377 21.86 50.20 -32.13
N VAL A 378 23.08 49.75 -31.84
CA VAL A 378 24.04 50.49 -31.01
C VAL A 378 24.53 51.77 -31.71
N ILE A 379 24.78 51.74 -33.02
CA ILE A 379 25.13 52.94 -33.82
C ILE A 379 23.96 53.94 -33.86
N TYR A 380 22.72 53.45 -33.97
CA TYR A 380 21.53 54.30 -33.94
C TYR A 380 21.34 55.01 -32.59
N ILE A 381 21.59 54.32 -31.47
CA ILE A 381 21.50 54.89 -30.13
C ILE A 381 22.62 55.93 -29.88
N ILE A 382 23.82 55.73 -30.41
CA ILE A 382 24.92 56.70 -30.31
C ILE A 382 24.63 57.96 -31.16
N LEU A 383 24.01 57.80 -32.33
CA LEU A 383 23.61 58.93 -33.19
C LEU A 383 22.38 59.67 -32.64
N SER A 384 21.46 59.01 -31.93
CA SER A 384 20.30 59.67 -31.33
C SER A 384 20.64 60.49 -30.08
N PHE A 385 21.78 60.23 -29.43
CA PHE A 385 22.24 60.97 -28.25
C PHE A 385 23.12 62.19 -28.56
N ALA A 386 23.64 62.35 -29.79
CA ALA A 386 24.48 63.49 -30.16
C ALA A 386 23.71 64.75 -30.59
N GLY A 387 22.38 64.70 -30.59
CA GLY A 387 21.51 65.70 -31.23
C GLY A 387 20.69 66.61 -30.32
N VAL A 388 21.10 66.90 -29.08
CA VAL A 388 20.44 67.96 -28.27
C VAL A 388 21.45 68.73 -27.42
N LEU A 389 21.86 69.91 -27.89
CA LEU A 389 22.52 70.92 -27.06
C LEU A 389 22.08 72.33 -27.50
N LYS A 390 21.56 73.12 -26.54
CA LYS A 390 21.31 74.60 -26.56
C LYS A 390 20.13 75.08 -27.43
N SER A 391 19.38 76.14 -27.11
CA SER A 391 19.27 77.05 -25.96
C SER A 391 18.00 77.90 -26.17
N THR A 392 17.47 78.41 -25.06
CA THR A 392 16.48 79.48 -24.85
C THR A 392 16.39 80.62 -25.89
N ALA A 393 15.16 81.07 -26.20
CA ALA A 393 14.65 82.45 -25.97
C ALA A 393 13.63 82.95 -27.04
N THR A 394 12.47 83.40 -26.53
CA THR A 394 11.61 84.54 -26.92
C THR A 394 11.18 84.83 -28.39
N LYS A 395 9.84 84.99 -28.49
CA LYS A 395 9.03 86.00 -29.21
C LYS A 395 8.90 85.98 -30.75
N ASP A 396 7.67 86.34 -31.11
CA ASP A 396 7.14 86.89 -32.37
C ASP A 396 6.68 85.92 -33.49
N LYS A 397 5.36 85.95 -33.75
CA LYS A 397 4.74 85.72 -35.07
C LYS A 397 5.07 86.94 -35.96
N PRO A 398 5.12 86.87 -37.31
CA PRO A 398 4.14 86.18 -38.17
C PRO A 398 4.65 85.59 -39.52
N SER A 399 3.72 84.90 -40.23
CA SER A 399 3.69 84.59 -41.68
C SER A 399 4.80 83.63 -42.20
N THR A 400 4.59 82.62 -43.05
CA THR A 400 3.81 82.54 -44.29
C THR A 400 3.80 81.07 -44.76
N ASN A 401 2.77 80.70 -45.53
CA ASN A 401 2.44 79.38 -46.08
C ASN A 401 3.59 78.54 -46.66
N ILE A 402 3.58 77.23 -46.37
CA ILE A 402 3.68 76.15 -47.39
C ILE A 402 2.76 74.99 -46.95
N SER A 403 1.84 74.62 -47.83
CA SER A 403 0.97 73.45 -47.77
C SER A 403 1.75 72.14 -47.90
N THR A 404 1.35 71.09 -47.19
CA THR A 404 1.31 69.74 -47.78
C THR A 404 0.37 68.83 -46.99
N GLN A 405 -0.47 68.12 -47.73
CA GLN A 405 -1.49 67.17 -47.28
C GLN A 405 -0.85 65.96 -46.59
N GLU A 406 -1.23 65.66 -45.35
CA GLU A 406 -1.23 64.31 -44.76
C GLU A 406 -2.29 64.26 -43.65
N GLU A 407 -3.57 64.14 -44.01
CA GLU A 407 -4.65 64.10 -43.01
C GLU A 407 -5.69 62.99 -43.27
N SER A 408 -5.30 61.87 -43.90
CA SER A 408 -6.24 60.77 -44.21
C SER A 408 -6.03 59.45 -43.47
N ASP A 409 -4.99 59.29 -42.64
CA ASP A 409 -4.64 57.98 -42.01
C ASP A 409 -4.81 57.90 -40.49
N LYS A 410 -5.58 58.81 -39.88
CA LYS A 410 -5.89 58.78 -38.45
C LYS A 410 -7.28 58.23 -38.17
N VAL A 411 -7.39 57.33 -37.21
CA VAL A 411 -8.64 56.74 -36.70
C VAL A 411 -8.86 57.20 -35.26
N GLU A 412 -10.11 57.38 -34.88
CA GLU A 412 -10.49 57.83 -33.54
C GLU A 412 -10.54 56.65 -32.55
N MET A 413 -9.93 56.83 -31.38
CA MET A 413 -9.84 55.80 -30.35
C MET A 413 -11.19 55.57 -29.66
N VAL A 414 -11.56 54.29 -29.49
CA VAL A 414 -12.76 53.87 -28.75
C VAL A 414 -12.44 53.62 -27.28
N ASN A 415 -13.49 53.57 -26.44
CA ASN A 415 -13.33 53.12 -25.05
C ASN A 415 -13.49 51.61 -24.98
N ILE A 416 -12.41 50.94 -24.59
CA ILE A 416 -12.34 49.49 -24.36
C ILE A 416 -12.24 49.14 -22.88
N VAL A 417 -12.08 50.12 -21.98
CA VAL A 417 -12.14 49.88 -20.53
C VAL A 417 -13.52 49.35 -20.15
N GLY A 418 -13.55 48.23 -19.44
CA GLY A 418 -14.75 47.50 -19.05
C GLY A 418 -15.26 46.52 -20.11
N LYS A 419 -14.52 46.28 -21.19
CA LYS A 419 -14.79 45.21 -22.17
C LYS A 419 -13.92 43.98 -21.90
N ASP A 420 -14.39 42.82 -22.33
CA ASP A 420 -13.57 41.62 -22.41
C ASP A 420 -12.35 41.86 -23.32
N TYR A 421 -11.21 41.26 -23.00
CA TYR A 421 -9.96 41.48 -23.74
C TYR A 421 -10.06 41.07 -25.22
N GLU A 422 -10.73 39.96 -25.53
CA GLU A 422 -10.89 39.52 -26.93
C GLU A 422 -11.90 40.40 -27.67
N ASP A 423 -12.97 40.85 -27.01
CA ASP A 423 -13.91 41.83 -27.59
C ASP A 423 -13.21 43.17 -27.88
N ALA A 424 -12.38 43.64 -26.96
CA ALA A 424 -11.59 44.86 -27.11
C ALA A 424 -10.59 44.74 -28.27
N LYS A 425 -9.95 43.58 -28.40
CA LYS A 425 -9.04 43.25 -29.50
C LYS A 425 -9.74 43.26 -30.85
N ASP A 426 -10.91 42.65 -30.95
CA ASP A 426 -11.71 42.63 -32.16
C ASP A 426 -12.19 44.04 -32.56
N GLU A 427 -12.57 44.85 -31.58
CA GLU A 427 -12.97 46.23 -31.82
C GLU A 427 -11.79 47.11 -32.29
N LEU A 428 -10.61 46.95 -31.70
CA LEU A 428 -9.40 47.65 -32.16
C LEU A 428 -8.95 47.16 -33.55
N ASN A 429 -9.02 45.87 -33.82
CA ASN A 429 -8.67 45.30 -35.13
C ASN A 429 -9.57 45.87 -36.25
N LYS A 430 -10.87 46.05 -36.00
CA LYS A 430 -11.81 46.69 -36.94
C LYS A 430 -11.44 48.14 -37.27
N LEU A 431 -10.78 48.83 -36.33
CA LEU A 431 -10.26 50.18 -36.50
C LEU A 431 -8.86 50.22 -37.12
N GLY A 432 -8.27 49.05 -37.41
CA GLY A 432 -6.91 48.92 -37.89
C GLY A 432 -5.86 49.25 -36.83
N LEU A 433 -6.18 49.03 -35.55
CA LEU A 433 -5.28 49.21 -34.41
C LEU A 433 -4.94 47.83 -33.81
N GLY A 434 -3.72 47.67 -33.30
CA GLY A 434 -3.32 46.48 -32.55
C GLY A 434 -3.60 46.64 -31.06
N ILE A 435 -3.56 45.54 -30.32
CA ILE A 435 -3.65 45.53 -28.84
C ILE A 435 -2.46 44.77 -28.26
N LYS A 436 -1.93 45.24 -27.13
CA LYS A 436 -0.88 44.56 -26.37
C LYS A 436 -1.19 44.64 -24.88
N LYS A 437 -1.36 43.49 -24.26
CA LYS A 437 -1.41 43.37 -22.80
C LYS A 437 -0.02 43.67 -22.21
N ILE A 438 0.07 44.71 -21.38
CA ILE A 438 1.35 45.13 -20.77
C ILE A 438 1.48 44.73 -19.30
N ALA A 439 0.35 44.54 -18.61
CA ALA A 439 0.32 44.06 -17.24
C ALA A 439 -1.09 43.53 -16.90
N GLU A 440 -1.17 42.87 -15.76
CA GLU A 440 -2.42 42.56 -15.08
C GLU A 440 -2.56 43.46 -13.85
N GLU A 441 -3.78 43.79 -13.46
CA GLU A 441 -4.05 44.66 -12.31
C GLU A 441 -5.31 44.19 -11.58
N GLU A 442 -5.29 44.21 -10.25
CA GLU A 442 -6.43 43.81 -9.43
C GLU A 442 -7.58 44.81 -9.58
N SER A 443 -8.81 44.31 -9.66
CA SER A 443 -10.00 45.16 -9.73
C SER A 443 -11.20 44.49 -9.06
N ASP A 444 -11.77 45.18 -8.07
CA ASP A 444 -13.06 44.83 -7.48
C ASP A 444 -14.25 45.26 -8.35
N VAL A 445 -14.00 46.02 -9.43
CA VAL A 445 -15.04 46.60 -10.29
C VAL A 445 -15.23 45.81 -11.58
N TYR A 446 -14.13 45.26 -12.12
CA TYR A 446 -14.13 44.58 -13.41
C TYR A 446 -13.76 43.10 -13.21
N PRO A 447 -14.55 42.14 -13.73
CA PRO A 447 -14.25 40.72 -13.62
C PRO A 447 -12.90 40.36 -14.23
N GLU A 448 -12.35 39.21 -13.84
CA GLU A 448 -11.13 38.67 -14.45
C GLU A 448 -11.26 38.62 -15.99
N GLY A 449 -10.20 39.02 -16.70
CA GLY A 449 -10.18 39.04 -18.17
C GLY A 449 -10.67 40.35 -18.82
N TYR A 450 -11.23 41.28 -18.05
CA TYR A 450 -11.71 42.56 -18.58
C TYR A 450 -10.62 43.64 -18.58
N VAL A 451 -10.63 44.52 -19.58
CA VAL A 451 -9.67 45.64 -19.69
C VAL A 451 -9.98 46.69 -18.61
N VAL A 452 -9.00 46.98 -17.75
CA VAL A 452 -9.11 47.99 -16.67
C VAL A 452 -8.43 49.31 -17.03
N PHE A 453 -7.52 49.28 -18.00
CA PHE A 453 -6.75 50.42 -18.45
C PHE A 453 -6.46 50.34 -19.94
N GLN A 454 -6.53 51.48 -20.62
CA GLN A 454 -6.05 51.67 -21.99
C GLN A 454 -5.07 52.83 -22.05
N SER A 455 -3.97 52.68 -22.79
CA SER A 455 -2.91 53.69 -22.86
C SER A 455 -3.28 54.96 -23.62
N VAL A 456 -4.25 54.86 -24.54
CA VAL A 456 -4.73 56.00 -25.34
C VAL A 456 -6.20 56.25 -25.02
N SER A 457 -6.55 57.49 -24.71
CA SER A 457 -7.90 57.86 -24.27
C SER A 457 -8.90 57.86 -25.43
N LYS A 458 -10.18 57.61 -25.13
CA LYS A 458 -11.29 57.72 -26.09
C LYS A 458 -11.28 59.09 -26.80
N GLY A 459 -11.49 59.10 -28.10
CA GLY A 459 -11.60 60.31 -28.93
C GLY A 459 -10.26 60.82 -29.48
N GLU A 460 -9.14 60.24 -29.06
CA GLU A 460 -7.82 60.62 -29.58
C GLU A 460 -7.63 60.10 -31.01
N LYS A 461 -7.05 60.92 -31.90
CA LYS A 461 -6.81 60.57 -33.31
C LYS A 461 -5.45 59.91 -33.46
N ILE A 462 -5.46 58.59 -33.62
CA ILE A 462 -4.25 57.76 -33.67
C ILE A 462 -4.00 57.30 -35.12
N LYS A 463 -2.73 57.17 -35.52
CA LYS A 463 -2.40 56.57 -36.82
C LYS A 463 -2.83 55.10 -36.87
N LYS A 464 -3.33 54.65 -38.02
CA LYS A 464 -3.56 53.22 -38.28
C LYS A 464 -2.30 52.39 -38.04
N ASN A 465 -2.48 51.14 -37.64
CA ASN A 465 -1.46 50.17 -37.21
C ASN A 465 -0.71 50.52 -35.90
N THR A 466 -1.23 51.46 -35.12
CA THR A 466 -0.71 51.70 -33.76
C THR A 466 -1.21 50.60 -32.82
N THR A 467 -0.32 50.11 -31.95
CA THR A 467 -0.67 49.14 -30.91
C THR A 467 -1.06 49.87 -29.63
N ILE A 468 -2.27 49.59 -29.13
CA ILE A 468 -2.78 50.11 -27.86
C ILE A 468 -2.34 49.18 -26.74
N GLU A 469 -1.73 49.77 -25.72
CA GLU A 469 -1.30 49.03 -24.53
C GLU A 469 -2.43 49.01 -23.52
N VAL A 470 -2.74 47.83 -22.98
CA VAL A 470 -3.83 47.64 -22.02
C VAL A 470 -3.38 46.88 -20.79
N LYS A 471 -4.05 47.14 -19.66
CA LYS A 471 -3.99 46.25 -18.50
C LYS A 471 -5.31 45.52 -18.33
N VAL A 472 -5.24 44.27 -17.89
CA VAL A 472 -6.39 43.36 -17.75
C VAL A 472 -6.59 43.01 -16.29
N SER A 473 -7.85 42.92 -15.86
CA SER A 473 -8.25 42.57 -14.50
C SER A 473 -7.86 41.14 -14.14
N THR A 474 -7.36 40.93 -12.91
CA THR A 474 -7.27 39.59 -12.27
C THR A 474 -8.50 39.25 -11.42
N GLY A 475 -9.52 40.11 -11.39
CA GLY A 475 -10.65 40.02 -10.45
C GLY A 475 -10.24 40.35 -9.01
N SER A 476 -11.20 40.25 -8.08
CA SER A 476 -10.95 40.49 -6.64
C SER A 476 -10.14 39.35 -6.00
N ASN A 477 -9.20 39.69 -5.11
CA ASN A 477 -8.42 38.71 -4.35
C ASN A 477 -9.16 38.12 -3.15
N LYS A 478 -10.39 38.58 -2.85
CA LYS A 478 -11.17 38.14 -1.69
C LYS A 478 -12.24 37.13 -2.06
N THR A 479 -12.52 36.25 -1.11
CA THR A 479 -13.60 35.25 -1.19
C THR A 479 -14.21 35.04 0.19
N THR A 480 -15.34 34.33 0.27
CA THR A 480 -16.04 34.07 1.52
C THR A 480 -15.92 32.60 1.91
N VAL A 481 -15.70 32.33 3.20
CA VAL A 481 -15.71 30.96 3.72
C VAL A 481 -17.12 30.37 3.53
N PRO A 482 -17.26 29.26 2.79
CA PRO A 482 -18.55 28.61 2.57
C PRO A 482 -19.08 27.99 3.87
N LYS A 483 -20.39 27.72 3.91
CA LYS A 483 -21.02 27.02 5.04
C LYS A 483 -20.75 25.52 4.91
N VAL A 484 -19.94 24.99 5.82
CA VAL A 484 -19.43 23.61 5.78
C VAL A 484 -19.60 22.86 7.10
N VAL A 485 -20.00 23.53 8.19
CA VAL A 485 -20.26 22.90 9.48
C VAL A 485 -21.48 21.99 9.36
N GLY A 486 -21.36 20.76 9.85
CA GLY A 486 -22.35 19.69 9.74
C GLY A 486 -22.39 19.00 8.38
N MET A 487 -21.67 19.50 7.36
CA MET A 487 -21.52 18.78 6.11
C MET A 487 -20.63 17.56 6.28
N GLU A 488 -20.86 16.55 5.44
CA GLU A 488 -19.93 15.45 5.25
C GLU A 488 -18.60 16.00 4.71
N GLN A 489 -17.48 15.46 5.20
CA GLN A 489 -16.15 16.03 4.95
C GLN A 489 -15.82 16.22 3.46
N ASN A 490 -16.23 15.31 2.57
CA ASN A 490 -15.93 15.45 1.14
C ASN A 490 -16.75 16.59 0.50
N ALA A 491 -18.02 16.74 0.91
CA ALA A 491 -18.85 17.87 0.49
C ALA A 491 -18.26 19.21 1.00
N ALA A 492 -17.80 19.25 2.25
CA ALA A 492 -17.15 20.42 2.83
C ALA A 492 -15.86 20.80 2.07
N PHE A 493 -14.99 19.83 1.79
CA PHE A 493 -13.74 20.08 1.05
C PHE A 493 -14.01 20.63 -0.35
N THR A 494 -15.02 20.08 -1.03
CA THR A 494 -15.42 20.54 -2.37
C THR A 494 -15.85 22.00 -2.34
N GLU A 495 -16.69 22.39 -1.38
CA GLU A 495 -17.16 23.77 -1.27
C GLU A 495 -16.03 24.75 -0.91
N ILE A 496 -15.08 24.34 -0.06
CA ILE A 496 -13.90 25.15 0.30
C ILE A 496 -13.00 25.40 -0.92
N VAL A 497 -12.67 24.35 -1.67
CA VAL A 497 -11.82 24.47 -2.87
C VAL A 497 -12.53 25.28 -3.95
N LYS A 498 -13.84 25.07 -4.15
CA LYS A 498 -14.67 25.85 -5.09
C LYS A 498 -14.74 27.33 -4.72
N ALA A 499 -14.64 27.67 -3.43
CA ALA A 499 -14.53 29.04 -2.97
C ALA A 499 -13.13 29.65 -3.21
N GLY A 500 -12.17 28.90 -3.76
CA GLY A 500 -10.80 29.36 -3.98
C GLY A 500 -9.98 29.41 -2.69
N LEU A 501 -10.31 28.58 -1.70
CA LEU A 501 -9.67 28.49 -0.39
C LEU A 501 -8.93 27.17 -0.23
N ASN A 502 -7.89 27.20 0.61
CA ASN A 502 -7.18 26.01 1.06
C ASN A 502 -7.77 25.54 2.40
N TYR A 503 -7.48 24.30 2.80
CA TYR A 503 -7.91 23.80 4.10
C TYR A 503 -6.83 22.99 4.82
N THR A 504 -6.96 22.97 6.14
CA THR A 504 -6.25 22.03 7.02
C THR A 504 -7.29 21.25 7.80
N THR A 505 -6.95 20.06 8.28
CA THR A 505 -7.90 19.23 9.03
C THR A 505 -7.35 18.83 10.39
N SER A 506 -8.25 18.73 11.36
CA SER A 506 -8.03 18.12 12.66
C SER A 506 -9.25 17.26 13.01
N GLN A 507 -9.13 16.37 13.98
CA GLN A 507 -10.21 15.44 14.31
C GLN A 507 -10.50 15.43 15.81
N GLU A 508 -11.77 15.51 16.16
CA GLU A 508 -12.26 15.51 17.55
C GLU A 508 -13.48 14.59 17.69
N TYR A 509 -13.74 14.09 18.89
CA TYR A 509 -14.98 13.37 19.19
C TYR A 509 -16.13 14.36 19.37
N SER A 510 -17.32 13.98 18.91
CA SER A 510 -18.53 14.78 19.10
C SER A 510 -19.73 13.88 19.28
N ASP A 511 -20.46 14.09 20.38
CA ASP A 511 -21.70 13.36 20.67
C ASP A 511 -22.90 13.89 19.86
N SER A 512 -22.73 15.00 19.14
CA SER A 512 -23.81 15.66 18.39
C SER A 512 -23.59 15.71 16.88
N VAL A 513 -22.36 15.47 16.42
CA VAL A 513 -21.98 15.51 15.00
C VAL A 513 -21.62 14.10 14.55
N PRO A 514 -22.32 13.52 13.56
CA PRO A 514 -22.01 12.19 13.05
C PRO A 514 -20.55 12.06 12.61
N GLU A 515 -19.99 10.85 12.75
CA GLU A 515 -18.63 10.54 12.29
C GLU A 515 -18.47 10.92 10.80
N GLY A 516 -17.35 11.58 10.48
CA GLY A 516 -17.04 12.05 9.12
C GLY A 516 -17.67 13.38 8.73
N CYS A 517 -18.47 14.02 9.60
CA CYS A 517 -18.99 15.38 9.37
C CYS A 517 -18.12 16.46 10.05
N ILE A 518 -18.18 17.69 9.53
CA ILE A 518 -17.43 18.83 10.08
C ILE A 518 -18.07 19.32 11.38
N ILE A 519 -17.30 19.34 12.47
CA ILE A 519 -17.66 19.91 13.77
C ILE A 519 -17.61 21.44 13.74
N SER A 520 -16.51 22.00 13.20
CA SER A 520 -16.29 23.45 13.16
C SER A 520 -15.28 23.83 12.10
N CYS A 521 -15.27 25.10 11.69
CA CYS A 521 -14.26 25.66 10.80
C CYS A 521 -13.69 26.99 11.34
N ALA A 522 -12.44 27.30 11.00
CA ALA A 522 -11.78 28.56 11.32
C ALA A 522 -10.82 28.98 10.19
N PRO A 523 -10.93 30.17 9.58
CA PRO A 523 -11.93 31.23 9.82
C PRO A 523 -13.39 30.76 9.67
N GLY A 524 -14.32 31.43 10.35
CA GLY A 524 -15.71 30.96 10.48
C GLY A 524 -16.54 31.10 9.21
N GLU A 525 -17.67 30.37 9.13
CA GLU A 525 -18.57 30.39 7.98
C GLU A 525 -19.07 31.82 7.66
N GLY A 526 -18.96 32.23 6.40
CA GLY A 526 -19.36 33.56 5.92
C GLY A 526 -18.32 34.66 6.13
N GLU A 527 -17.19 34.38 6.77
CA GLU A 527 -16.09 35.35 6.88
C GLU A 527 -15.46 35.62 5.52
N THR A 528 -15.10 36.89 5.24
CA THR A 528 -14.37 37.27 4.04
C THR A 528 -12.88 37.15 4.29
N VAL A 529 -12.22 36.37 3.46
CA VAL A 529 -10.80 36.05 3.54
C VAL A 529 -10.13 36.25 2.19
N GLU A 530 -8.80 36.29 2.16
CA GLU A 530 -8.06 36.29 0.90
C GLU A 530 -8.18 34.90 0.25
N LYS A 531 -8.26 34.86 -1.09
CA LYS A 531 -8.14 33.63 -1.87
C LYS A 531 -6.83 32.93 -1.51
N GLU A 532 -6.85 31.61 -1.55
CA GLU A 532 -5.75 30.72 -1.15
C GLU A 532 -5.42 30.72 0.36
N SER A 533 -6.17 31.46 1.20
CA SER A 533 -6.05 31.33 2.66
C SER A 533 -6.53 29.95 3.14
N ASN A 534 -6.02 29.51 4.30
CA ASN A 534 -6.33 28.21 4.90
C ASN A 534 -7.53 28.29 5.86
N VAL A 535 -8.49 27.40 5.69
CA VAL A 535 -9.58 27.12 6.64
C VAL A 535 -9.28 25.82 7.39
N ASN A 536 -9.08 25.88 8.71
CA ASN A 536 -8.97 24.68 9.54
C ASN A 536 -10.35 24.07 9.78
N LEU A 537 -10.52 22.81 9.42
CA LEU A 537 -11.74 22.04 9.56
C LEU A 537 -11.55 20.98 10.65
N VAL A 538 -12.42 21.00 11.66
CA VAL A 538 -12.46 19.96 12.69
C VAL A 538 -13.48 18.91 12.26
N ILE A 539 -13.06 17.65 12.12
CA ILE A 539 -13.88 16.54 11.64
C ILE A 539 -14.27 15.64 12.82
N SER A 540 -15.53 15.20 12.85
CA SER A 540 -16.03 14.31 13.90
C SER A 540 -15.51 12.89 13.74
N LYS A 541 -15.00 12.33 14.85
CA LYS A 541 -14.71 10.91 15.06
C LYS A 541 -15.92 10.12 15.57
N GLY A 542 -17.11 10.74 15.58
CA GLY A 542 -18.30 10.19 16.22
C GLY A 542 -18.28 10.36 17.74
N GLU A 543 -19.14 9.62 18.43
CA GLU A 543 -19.18 9.60 19.90
C GLU A 543 -17.84 9.10 20.47
N ALA A 544 -17.42 9.68 21.59
CA ALA A 544 -16.25 9.15 22.28
C ALA A 544 -16.48 7.69 22.70
N PRO A 545 -15.51 6.78 22.49
CA PRO A 545 -15.69 5.38 22.86
C PRO A 545 -15.97 5.25 24.35
N LYS A 546 -17.08 4.60 24.69
CA LYS A 546 -17.44 4.32 26.08
C LYS A 546 -16.49 3.27 26.62
N THR A 547 -15.85 3.59 27.74
CA THR A 547 -14.88 2.70 28.39
C THR A 547 -15.46 2.06 29.64
N THR A 548 -14.83 0.97 30.07
CA THR A 548 -15.13 0.23 31.29
C THR A 548 -13.84 -0.33 31.88
N THR A 549 -13.86 -0.78 33.14
CA THR A 549 -12.69 -1.37 33.81
C THR A 549 -12.74 -2.88 33.73
N VAL A 550 -11.62 -3.50 33.40
CA VAL A 550 -11.47 -4.96 33.35
C VAL A 550 -11.51 -5.53 34.77
N PRO A 551 -12.48 -6.40 35.11
CA PRO A 551 -12.48 -7.10 36.39
C PRO A 551 -11.44 -8.22 36.40
N SER A 552 -11.03 -8.65 37.59
CA SER A 552 -10.26 -9.89 37.74
C SER A 552 -11.22 -11.08 37.71
N VAL A 553 -10.97 -12.02 36.81
CA VAL A 553 -11.68 -13.32 36.72
C VAL A 553 -10.78 -14.51 37.06
N VAL A 554 -9.50 -14.26 37.35
CA VAL A 554 -8.57 -15.29 37.84
C VAL A 554 -9.11 -15.95 39.11
N GLY A 555 -9.09 -17.28 39.15
CA GLY A 555 -9.61 -18.10 40.25
C GLY A 555 -11.12 -18.35 40.23
N MET A 556 -11.87 -17.75 39.29
CA MET A 556 -13.29 -18.05 39.09
C MET A 556 -13.46 -19.27 38.19
N ASN A 557 -14.64 -19.91 38.21
CA ASN A 557 -14.99 -20.86 37.15
C ASN A 557 -15.47 -20.12 35.88
N GLN A 558 -15.58 -20.82 34.75
CA GLN A 558 -15.94 -20.22 33.46
C GLN A 558 -17.27 -19.44 33.50
N ALA A 559 -18.30 -19.98 34.16
CA ALA A 559 -19.62 -19.36 34.20
C ALA A 559 -19.64 -18.07 35.06
N GLU A 560 -18.90 -18.09 36.17
CA GLU A 560 -18.69 -16.92 37.03
C GLU A 560 -17.86 -15.85 36.32
N ALA A 561 -16.79 -16.26 35.62
CA ALA A 561 -15.97 -15.36 34.81
C ALA A 561 -16.80 -14.69 33.71
N GLN A 562 -17.60 -15.45 32.97
CA GLN A 562 -18.50 -14.93 31.95
C GLN A 562 -19.49 -13.91 32.52
N SER A 563 -20.15 -14.24 33.64
CA SER A 563 -21.10 -13.34 34.29
C SER A 563 -20.44 -12.05 34.78
N THR A 564 -19.23 -12.16 35.34
CA THR A 564 -18.45 -11.02 35.84
C THR A 564 -18.05 -10.06 34.71
N LEU A 565 -17.61 -10.62 33.57
CA LEU A 565 -17.28 -9.84 32.37
C LEU A 565 -18.53 -9.16 31.79
N SER A 566 -19.63 -9.89 31.62
CA SER A 566 -20.88 -9.32 31.09
C SER A 566 -21.44 -8.20 31.96
N ASN A 567 -21.40 -8.35 33.30
CA ASN A 567 -21.81 -7.30 34.24
C ASN A 567 -20.91 -6.06 34.16
N SER A 568 -19.67 -6.21 33.71
CA SER A 568 -18.71 -5.13 33.51
C SER A 568 -18.75 -4.56 32.08
N LEU A 569 -19.76 -4.93 31.28
CA LEU A 569 -19.90 -4.57 29.86
C LEU A 569 -18.71 -5.06 29.03
N LEU A 570 -18.25 -6.28 29.28
CA LEU A 570 -17.18 -6.98 28.55
C LEU A 570 -17.68 -8.34 28.05
N ASN A 571 -17.04 -8.84 27.01
CA ASN A 571 -17.37 -10.13 26.42
C ASN A 571 -16.35 -11.18 26.85
N LEU A 572 -16.81 -12.43 27.05
CA LEU A 572 -15.90 -13.56 27.15
C LEU A 572 -15.36 -13.89 25.75
N GLY A 573 -14.04 -13.84 25.60
CA GLY A 573 -13.34 -14.18 24.37
C GLY A 573 -13.07 -15.68 24.24
N SER A 574 -11.89 -16.02 23.73
CA SER A 574 -11.44 -17.42 23.64
C SER A 574 -11.18 -18.01 25.02
N VAL A 575 -11.63 -19.26 25.20
CA VAL A 575 -11.36 -20.08 26.38
C VAL A 575 -10.39 -21.17 25.97
N THR A 576 -9.23 -21.21 26.61
CA THR A 576 -8.21 -22.25 26.41
C THR A 576 -7.98 -23.02 27.70
N GLN A 577 -7.30 -24.17 27.64
CA GLN A 577 -7.10 -25.06 28.78
C GLN A 577 -5.62 -25.43 28.92
N GLU A 578 -5.11 -25.42 30.15
CA GLU A 578 -3.72 -25.79 30.48
C GLU A 578 -3.66 -26.57 31.81
N TYR A 579 -2.65 -27.42 31.98
CA TYR A 579 -2.39 -28.07 33.27
C TYR A 579 -1.79 -27.06 34.26
N SER A 580 -2.15 -27.19 35.54
CA SER A 580 -1.60 -26.37 36.62
C SER A 580 -1.51 -27.14 37.93
N ASP A 581 -0.31 -27.20 38.51
CA ASP A 581 -0.07 -27.80 39.82
C ASP A 581 -0.60 -26.94 40.98
N THR A 582 -0.85 -25.65 40.72
CA THR A 582 -1.21 -24.66 41.74
C THR A 582 -2.65 -24.19 41.67
N VAL A 583 -3.30 -24.33 40.52
CA VAL A 583 -4.69 -23.89 40.29
C VAL A 583 -5.59 -25.11 40.18
N ALA A 584 -6.61 -25.19 41.04
CA ALA A 584 -7.55 -26.30 41.01
C ALA A 584 -8.26 -26.39 39.65
N LYS A 585 -8.61 -27.62 39.26
CA LYS A 585 -9.32 -27.92 38.01
C LYS A 585 -10.58 -27.06 37.87
N ASP A 586 -10.87 -26.65 36.63
CA ASP A 586 -12.03 -25.85 36.21
C ASP A 586 -12.02 -24.38 36.68
N LEU A 587 -10.91 -23.91 37.26
CA LEU A 587 -10.70 -22.50 37.62
C LEU A 587 -9.80 -21.78 36.60
N VAL A 588 -10.04 -20.48 36.42
CA VAL A 588 -9.23 -19.62 35.55
C VAL A 588 -7.81 -19.46 36.11
N ILE A 589 -6.81 -19.87 35.32
CA ILE A 589 -5.38 -19.69 35.55
C ILE A 589 -4.99 -18.24 35.30
N SER A 590 -5.38 -17.70 34.14
CA SER A 590 -4.98 -16.38 33.68
C SER A 590 -6.00 -15.77 32.73
N GLN A 591 -5.94 -14.44 32.62
CA GLN A 591 -6.67 -13.64 31.63
C GLN A 591 -5.68 -12.79 30.83
N ASP A 592 -6.00 -12.48 29.58
CA ASP A 592 -5.14 -11.66 28.71
C ASP A 592 -5.21 -10.15 29.04
N GLN A 593 -6.40 -9.65 29.34
CA GLN A 593 -6.62 -8.26 29.71
C GLN A 593 -6.24 -8.05 31.18
N THR A 594 -5.36 -7.08 31.47
CA THR A 594 -4.91 -6.83 32.85
C THR A 594 -6.08 -6.33 33.73
N ALA A 595 -6.27 -6.94 34.89
CA ALA A 595 -7.29 -6.50 35.84
C ALA A 595 -7.06 -5.04 36.28
N GLY A 596 -8.12 -4.24 36.28
CA GLY A 596 -8.08 -2.81 36.55
C GLY A 596 -7.74 -1.93 35.34
N ALA A 597 -7.39 -2.53 34.19
CA ALA A 597 -7.20 -1.76 32.96
C ALA A 597 -8.51 -1.13 32.48
N THR A 598 -8.42 0.07 31.90
CA THR A 598 -9.55 0.71 31.23
C THR A 598 -9.55 0.31 29.76
N VAL A 599 -10.64 -0.32 29.31
CA VAL A 599 -10.82 -0.80 27.93
C VAL A 599 -12.15 -0.32 27.38
N ASN A 600 -12.37 -0.48 26.07
CA ASN A 600 -13.67 -0.17 25.47
C ASN A 600 -14.73 -1.15 25.97
N GLN A 601 -15.97 -0.70 26.09
CA GLN A 601 -17.09 -1.62 26.32
C GLN A 601 -17.14 -2.68 25.22
N TRP A 602 -17.56 -3.88 25.58
CA TRP A 602 -17.67 -5.07 24.74
C TRP A 602 -16.33 -5.66 24.27
N THR A 603 -15.20 -5.20 24.84
CA THR A 603 -13.89 -5.84 24.61
C THR A 603 -13.93 -7.30 25.05
N ASN A 604 -13.34 -8.18 24.25
CA ASN A 604 -13.20 -9.60 24.57
C ASN A 604 -12.07 -9.81 25.58
N VAL A 605 -12.34 -10.56 26.63
CA VAL A 605 -11.33 -11.03 27.60
C VAL A 605 -11.17 -12.53 27.42
N ASN A 606 -9.97 -12.93 27.02
CA ASN A 606 -9.60 -14.32 26.83
C ASN A 606 -9.12 -14.92 28.15
N ILE A 607 -9.47 -16.18 28.41
CA ILE A 607 -9.12 -16.86 29.66
C ILE A 607 -8.47 -18.23 29.39
N VAL A 608 -7.65 -18.64 30.34
CA VAL A 608 -7.05 -19.99 30.40
C VAL A 608 -7.64 -20.70 31.62
N ILE A 609 -8.18 -21.91 31.46
CA ILE A 609 -8.78 -22.72 32.53
C ILE A 609 -7.86 -23.88 32.89
N SER A 610 -7.75 -24.18 34.18
CA SER A 610 -6.94 -25.28 34.70
C SER A 610 -7.57 -26.65 34.43
N LEU A 611 -6.78 -27.56 33.87
CA LEU A 611 -7.07 -29.00 33.80
C LEU A 611 -6.73 -29.75 35.10
N GLY A 612 -6.17 -29.04 36.10
CA GLY A 612 -5.55 -29.62 37.28
C GLY A 612 -4.07 -29.97 37.05
N PRO A 613 -3.41 -30.61 38.03
CA PRO A 613 -2.02 -31.06 37.89
C PRO A 613 -1.86 -32.03 36.72
N GLU A 614 -0.74 -31.94 36.02
CA GLU A 614 -0.42 -32.90 34.96
C GLU A 614 -0.09 -34.26 35.57
N VAL A 615 -0.92 -35.27 35.29
CA VAL A 615 -0.69 -36.64 35.76
C VAL A 615 0.28 -37.33 34.80
N LYS A 616 1.54 -37.47 35.22
CA LYS A 616 2.52 -38.27 34.48
C LYS A 616 2.18 -39.74 34.61
N THR A 617 2.15 -40.43 33.47
CA THR A 617 1.89 -41.87 33.40
C THR A 617 3.10 -42.62 32.86
N THR A 618 3.22 -43.87 33.28
CA THR A 618 4.27 -44.81 32.86
C THR A 618 3.66 -46.20 32.68
N THR A 619 4.36 -47.11 32.01
CA THR A 619 3.89 -48.48 31.78
C THR A 619 4.52 -49.44 32.77
N VAL A 620 3.70 -50.35 33.32
CA VAL A 620 4.19 -51.38 34.23
C VAL A 620 5.04 -52.40 33.45
N PRO A 621 6.33 -52.59 33.79
CA PRO A 621 7.18 -53.56 33.10
C PRO A 621 6.72 -55.00 33.37
N SER A 622 7.10 -55.91 32.49
CA SER A 622 6.94 -57.34 32.75
C SER A 622 8.06 -57.81 33.69
N LEU A 623 7.68 -58.40 34.82
CA LEU A 623 8.61 -58.93 35.83
C LEU A 623 8.79 -60.45 35.72
N ALA A 624 7.97 -61.11 34.91
CA ALA A 624 7.98 -62.56 34.75
C ALA A 624 9.36 -63.07 34.30
N GLY A 625 9.89 -64.07 35.01
CA GLY A 625 11.19 -64.66 34.71
C GLY A 625 12.40 -63.80 35.10
N MET A 626 12.20 -62.67 35.77
CA MET A 626 13.29 -61.91 36.40
C MET A 626 13.60 -62.45 37.80
N THR A 627 14.84 -62.26 38.26
CA THR A 627 15.17 -62.40 39.70
C THR A 627 14.59 -61.23 40.49
N GLN A 628 14.43 -61.37 41.81
CA GLN A 628 13.97 -60.28 42.68
C GLN A 628 14.74 -58.97 42.43
N ALA A 629 16.07 -59.01 42.43
CA ALA A 629 16.91 -57.83 42.23
C ALA A 629 16.70 -57.18 40.85
N GLN A 630 16.47 -57.99 39.80
CA GLN A 630 16.17 -57.48 38.46
C GLN A 630 14.78 -56.85 38.40
N ALA A 631 13.79 -57.43 39.08
CA ALA A 631 12.44 -56.89 39.15
C ALA A 631 12.39 -55.54 39.89
N GLU A 632 13.11 -55.40 41.00
CA GLU A 632 13.24 -54.13 41.74
C GLU A 632 13.86 -53.03 40.88
N VAL A 633 14.91 -53.36 40.12
CA VAL A 633 15.54 -52.44 39.16
C VAL A 633 14.59 -52.07 38.03
N ALA A 634 13.83 -53.04 37.48
CA ALA A 634 12.88 -52.78 36.41
C ALA A 634 11.73 -51.85 36.85
N ILE A 635 11.18 -52.07 38.04
CA ILE A 635 10.12 -51.22 38.63
C ILE A 635 10.64 -49.79 38.84
N THR A 636 11.80 -49.64 39.50
CA THR A 636 12.37 -48.31 39.76
C THR A 636 12.79 -47.58 38.49
N ALA A 637 13.34 -48.29 37.50
CA ALA A 637 13.69 -47.72 36.20
C ALA A 637 12.47 -47.24 35.40
N ALA A 638 11.31 -47.86 35.60
CA ALA A 638 10.03 -47.43 35.01
C ALA A 638 9.39 -46.24 35.75
N GLY A 639 10.02 -45.69 36.79
CA GLY A 639 9.46 -44.60 37.61
C GLY A 639 8.36 -45.07 38.57
N LEU A 640 8.32 -46.36 38.89
CA LEU A 640 7.34 -46.98 39.80
C LEU A 640 7.97 -47.27 41.17
N THR A 641 7.14 -47.48 42.19
CA THR A 641 7.59 -47.79 43.55
C THR A 641 7.55 -49.30 43.79
N VAL A 642 8.64 -49.88 44.29
CA VAL A 642 8.66 -51.29 44.71
C VAL A 642 7.79 -51.46 45.95
N GLY A 643 6.79 -52.32 45.85
CA GLY A 643 5.89 -52.67 46.94
C GLY A 643 6.37 -53.86 47.76
N THR A 644 5.43 -54.58 48.34
CA THR A 644 5.69 -55.79 49.11
C THR A 644 6.18 -56.92 48.19
N VAL A 645 7.28 -57.57 48.60
CA VAL A 645 7.77 -58.81 47.98
C VAL A 645 7.33 -59.98 48.86
N THR A 646 6.60 -60.93 48.27
CA THR A 646 6.15 -62.15 48.96
C THR A 646 6.85 -63.38 48.39
N GLU A 647 7.18 -64.35 49.24
CA GLU A 647 7.78 -65.61 48.82
C GLU A 647 6.77 -66.75 48.98
N VAL A 648 6.61 -67.59 47.96
CA VAL A 648 5.75 -68.78 47.99
C VAL A 648 6.47 -69.98 47.38
N PRO A 649 6.27 -71.21 47.91
CA PRO A 649 6.80 -72.41 47.29
C PRO A 649 6.30 -72.58 45.85
N SER A 650 7.17 -73.06 44.96
CA SER A 650 6.81 -73.35 43.57
C SER A 650 7.63 -74.51 43.02
N ASP A 651 6.93 -75.52 42.51
CA ASP A 651 7.54 -76.68 41.86
C ASP A 651 7.96 -76.43 40.41
N SER A 652 7.53 -75.31 39.83
CA SER A 652 7.69 -74.99 38.41
C SER A 652 8.62 -73.80 38.13
N ILE A 653 8.81 -72.91 39.11
CA ILE A 653 9.63 -71.70 38.98
C ILE A 653 10.83 -71.80 39.90
N THR A 654 12.02 -71.57 39.36
CA THR A 654 13.30 -71.59 40.11
C THR A 654 13.27 -70.60 41.28
N GLU A 655 13.82 -71.01 42.42
CA GLU A 655 13.95 -70.17 43.62
C GLU A 655 14.55 -68.79 43.28
N GLY A 656 13.95 -67.73 43.83
CA GLY A 656 14.37 -66.34 43.63
C GLY A 656 13.86 -65.66 42.35
N TYR A 657 13.10 -66.36 41.51
CA TYR A 657 12.46 -65.79 40.30
C TYR A 657 11.01 -65.39 40.55
N VAL A 658 10.57 -64.32 39.88
CA VAL A 658 9.22 -63.78 39.99
C VAL A 658 8.18 -64.74 39.39
N ILE A 659 7.16 -65.04 40.19
CA ILE A 659 5.99 -65.85 39.85
C ILE A 659 4.86 -64.97 39.30
N ASP A 660 4.59 -63.85 39.98
CA ASP A 660 3.44 -62.99 39.68
C ASP A 660 3.68 -61.53 40.10
N GLN A 661 2.93 -60.60 39.51
CA GLN A 661 2.98 -59.16 39.78
C GLN A 661 1.58 -58.59 40.01
N SER A 662 1.44 -57.64 40.93
CA SER A 662 0.12 -57.13 41.35
C SER A 662 -0.61 -56.29 40.29
N ILE A 663 0.12 -55.73 39.33
CA ILE A 663 -0.44 -54.98 38.21
C ILE A 663 0.06 -55.62 36.93
N ALA A 664 -0.84 -55.93 36.00
CA ALA A 664 -0.49 -56.60 34.76
C ALA A 664 0.55 -55.80 33.95
N SER A 665 1.49 -56.49 33.31
CA SER A 665 2.49 -55.87 32.45
C SER A 665 1.85 -55.10 31.30
N ASN A 666 2.47 -54.01 30.87
CA ASN A 666 1.99 -53.05 29.86
C ASN A 666 0.73 -52.27 30.25
N THR A 667 0.30 -52.32 31.51
CA THR A 667 -0.75 -51.43 32.02
C THR A 667 -0.17 -50.03 32.21
N THR A 668 -0.83 -48.99 31.69
CA THR A 668 -0.49 -47.59 31.94
C THR A 668 -1.01 -47.18 33.32
N VAL A 669 -0.13 -46.68 34.17
CA VAL A 669 -0.44 -46.24 35.55
C VAL A 669 0.23 -44.89 35.82
N GLU A 670 -0.16 -44.21 36.90
CA GLU A 670 0.49 -42.97 37.34
C GLU A 670 1.94 -43.26 37.78
N GLU A 671 2.86 -42.36 37.46
CA GLU A 671 4.25 -42.42 37.95
C GLU A 671 4.26 -42.51 39.49
N GLY A 672 5.13 -43.36 40.05
CA GLY A 672 5.19 -43.63 41.49
C GLY A 672 4.20 -44.69 41.99
N THR A 673 3.30 -45.22 41.14
CA THR A 673 2.41 -46.33 41.50
C THR A 673 3.20 -47.50 42.08
N THR A 674 2.67 -48.11 43.15
CA THR A 674 3.33 -49.23 43.84
C THR A 674 3.04 -50.56 43.15
N VAL A 675 4.09 -51.31 42.80
CA VAL A 675 3.98 -52.65 42.22
C VAL A 675 4.50 -53.69 43.23
N ASN A 676 3.61 -54.56 43.71
CA ASN A 676 3.97 -55.72 44.53
C ASN A 676 4.26 -56.91 43.61
N PHE A 677 5.12 -57.83 44.03
CA PHE A 677 5.39 -59.05 43.26
C PHE A 677 5.75 -60.22 44.16
N THR A 678 5.52 -61.43 43.64
CA THR A 678 5.76 -62.69 44.34
C THR A 678 6.93 -63.42 43.72
N VAL A 679 7.84 -63.97 44.52
CA VAL A 679 8.98 -64.79 44.07
C VAL A 679 8.89 -66.22 44.59
N SER A 680 9.52 -67.16 43.89
CA SER A 680 9.58 -68.57 44.28
C SER A 680 10.52 -68.79 45.46
N ALA A 681 10.04 -69.49 46.49
CA ALA A 681 10.82 -69.96 47.64
C ALA A 681 11.47 -71.35 47.40
N GLY A 682 11.35 -71.91 46.19
CA GLY A 682 11.76 -73.29 45.89
C GLY A 682 10.64 -74.31 46.12
N GLN A 683 10.96 -75.61 45.98
CA GLN A 683 9.97 -76.69 46.16
C GLN A 683 9.49 -76.76 47.61
N GLU A 684 8.21 -77.11 47.80
CA GLU A 684 7.66 -77.33 49.13
C GLU A 684 8.35 -78.56 49.75
N ASP A 685 9.09 -78.36 50.85
CA ASP A 685 9.75 -79.44 51.58
C ASP A 685 8.65 -80.33 52.17
N SER A 686 8.29 -81.41 51.45
CA SER A 686 7.38 -82.42 51.97
C SER A 686 8.11 -83.15 53.11
N GLY A 687 7.92 -82.65 54.33
CA GLY A 687 8.35 -83.31 55.55
C GLY A 687 7.81 -84.74 55.57
N ASP A 688 8.71 -85.68 55.28
CA ASP A 688 8.47 -87.11 55.41
C ASP A 688 8.44 -87.44 56.90
N ASP A 689 7.30 -87.22 57.55
CA ASP A 689 7.01 -87.74 58.89
C ASP A 689 6.79 -89.26 58.78
N ASN A 690 7.89 -90.01 58.64
CA ASN A 690 7.96 -91.44 58.93
C ASN A 690 8.36 -91.61 60.41
N GLU A 691 7.38 -91.82 61.29
CA GLU A 691 7.49 -92.72 62.46
C GLU A 691 6.14 -93.27 62.91
#